data_AF-A0A0D2U1R8-F1
#
_entry.id   AF-A0A0D2U1R8-F1
#
_cell.length_a   1.000
_cell.length_b   1.000
_cell.length_c   1.000
_cell.angle_alpha   90.00
_cell.angle_beta   90.00
_cell.angle_gamma   90.00
#
_symmetry.space_group_name_H-M   'P 1'
#
loop_
_entity.id
_entity.type
_entity.pdbx_description
1 polymer ?
#
loop_
_entity_poly.entity_id
_entity_poly.type
_entity_poly.pdbx_seq_one_letter_code
_entity_poly.pdbx_strand_id
1 'polypeptide(L)'
;MPQSSLLFWSAFFVFGLRQMGSGFRGDEQQTGSVGAAAVAPAHNHNHHPPGSSSTSTNSSSSSTSSTEAARAAASSNGGPSESPLATSPSSSSTTTATSAPQPLLPFEDVHAALAQDAILRPFLQDDFDTARYEAAVASGLVAGASLERLTQTIELLDRQVEHQVISHHSDLLAQAVGITKLEEILAMLRNRIESLQQHIERVRSRVSEPYQFLVQHTDQLEHLQKSCDLLRHVVRFIQLAKKLRIQFDGGMKEVAKAAQLLNDLDLVLAGEDLRGIDAVDSELAWIGSVRVAVDKEGFLQLSAGLETQNQADIATALQVFHNLGQLAERVETCVSGLHKNVATALKSTVHVDSFASDPSLSSGGSSASLPTSHSSSTLGGLASAVLPGSLKSNTPTAGASPAWRAILWTRLDKLCSTIVSTISQVALLQKVLTKRRDPVTHALLIDVIRPSDGPTLITSFWINVTQLLVAEFQLAAKNSTFVKNTLESEFPKLVRVVSELWESVSPRLTNLTMPLPGKNKDGQPNNAQDLLWTCLLPFENAYLSRSLSRMFDPVNSAFPSGSVTPPGPDDISSILRTITSELQAANADGFLVTLVGRNVSKAIKLLAVKSETLFATDPEASQISGPCTSSQSRNITLVNLLDQFQRGVRAMPLLANVAANPASSSASLAAVQIIQDALKDVGKLLDNIVAPLFDAMCIHLEARLLKMHATDYSKAAPPSDRDAPAAECSPFVHEFAALVSHISSEILARFKCEEVTSVLVQRVCCRAMTLFVRHAALVRPLGDGGKLRLTADLAQFEVALGPLQVRCGMRLADMGQPYRAMRAFRPILFMDASHIANASAVGDALSVSTALHHLFSRGPDEMQSPHVRAQMTPLKYSQWLDTHTEADALVLIGATLEAYAQRVRARGDKQFAPVYPLMLDLLAHQT
;
A
#
# COMPACT_ATOMS: atom_id res chain seq x y z
N MET A 1 -3.30 15.67 -27.92
CA MET A 1 -3.90 15.54 -29.26
C MET A 1 -2.78 15.31 -30.26
N PRO A 2 -2.93 14.45 -31.28
CA PRO A 2 -4.01 13.44 -31.47
C PRO A 2 -3.83 12.26 -30.48
N GLN A 3 -4.74 11.30 -30.24
CA GLN A 3 -6.12 11.00 -30.67
C GLN A 3 -6.34 10.19 -31.98
N SER A 4 -6.64 8.89 -31.81
CA SER A 4 -7.40 7.98 -32.70
C SER A 4 -7.53 6.61 -32.00
N SER A 5 -8.58 5.80 -32.14
CA SER A 5 -10.03 5.98 -32.45
C SER A 5 -10.71 4.64 -32.14
N LEU A 6 -11.68 4.51 -31.22
CA LEU A 6 -13.11 4.81 -31.32
C LEU A 6 -13.88 4.09 -32.46
N LEU A 7 -14.84 3.22 -32.07
CA LEU A 7 -16.10 2.75 -32.70
C LEU A 7 -16.43 1.35 -32.08
N PHE A 8 -17.65 0.93 -31.73
CA PHE A 8 -19.04 1.31 -32.06
C PHE A 8 -19.81 1.85 -30.81
N TRP A 9 -20.64 2.91 -30.89
CA TRP A 9 -22.12 2.94 -31.06
C TRP A 9 -22.94 2.23 -29.95
N SER A 10 -24.08 2.71 -29.42
CA SER A 10 -24.88 3.98 -29.51
C SER A 10 -26.03 3.89 -28.46
N ALA A 11 -26.82 4.88 -28.00
CA ALA A 11 -27.14 6.30 -28.29
C ALA A 11 -27.45 7.02 -26.92
N PHE A 12 -27.73 8.33 -26.70
CA PHE A 12 -28.23 9.49 -27.48
C PHE A 12 -29.77 9.53 -27.70
N PHE A 13 -30.56 10.62 -27.46
CA PHE A 13 -30.27 11.96 -26.87
C PHE A 13 -31.56 12.81 -26.56
N VAL A 14 -31.63 13.51 -25.41
CA VAL A 14 -32.02 14.95 -25.21
C VAL A 14 -33.46 15.52 -25.47
N PHE A 15 -33.73 16.73 -24.89
CA PHE A 15 -34.92 17.63 -24.89
C PHE A 15 -36.12 17.24 -23.98
N GLY A 16 -36.93 18.16 -23.40
CA GLY A 16 -36.69 19.60 -23.10
C GLY A 16 -37.91 20.56 -23.08
N LEU A 17 -38.26 21.08 -21.88
CA LEU A 17 -39.10 22.28 -21.57
C LEU A 17 -40.65 22.30 -21.72
N ARG A 18 -41.30 23.03 -20.78
CA ARG A 18 -42.71 23.53 -20.70
C ARG A 18 -43.83 22.48 -20.42
N GLN A 19 -44.98 22.79 -19.78
CA GLN A 19 -45.53 24.09 -19.29
C GLN A 19 -46.43 23.98 -18.02
N MET A 20 -46.42 25.05 -17.21
CA MET A 20 -47.43 25.69 -16.30
C MET A 20 -48.72 25.00 -15.77
N GLY A 21 -49.09 25.40 -14.53
CA GLY A 21 -50.44 25.32 -13.94
C GLY A 21 -50.46 25.20 -12.39
N SER A 22 -50.10 26.20 -11.56
CA SER A 22 -50.88 27.39 -11.11
C SER A 22 -52.00 27.13 -10.06
N GLY A 23 -51.86 27.69 -8.85
CA GLY A 23 -52.86 27.62 -7.74
C GLY A 23 -52.23 27.13 -6.41
N PHE A 24 -51.67 27.89 -5.47
CA PHE A 24 -51.93 29.22 -4.85
C PHE A 24 -52.66 29.13 -3.48
N ARG A 25 -51.90 29.37 -2.39
CA ARG A 25 -52.28 29.61 -0.97
C ARG A 25 -52.95 28.50 -0.12
N GLY A 26 -52.48 28.44 1.13
CA GLY A 26 -53.04 27.74 2.30
C GLY A 26 -52.03 27.85 3.46
N ASP A 27 -52.45 28.38 4.62
CA ASP A 27 -51.58 28.68 5.77
C ASP A 27 -51.76 27.67 6.94
N GLU A 28 -51.05 27.92 8.05
CA GLU A 28 -51.29 27.44 9.43
C GLU A 28 -50.89 26.01 9.89
N GLN A 29 -49.82 25.99 10.70
CA GLN A 29 -49.72 25.49 12.09
C GLN A 29 -50.30 24.12 12.54
N GLN A 30 -49.36 23.25 12.97
CA GLN A 30 -49.25 22.55 14.28
C GLN A 30 -50.28 21.50 14.79
N THR A 31 -49.70 20.37 15.25
CA THR A 31 -50.22 19.35 16.22
C THR A 31 -51.39 18.45 15.76
N GLY A 32 -51.52 17.22 16.33
CA GLY A 32 -52.66 16.33 15.98
C GLY A 32 -52.53 14.79 16.08
N SER A 33 -51.77 14.25 17.04
CA SER A 33 -51.87 12.87 17.62
C SER A 33 -53.00 11.87 17.22
N VAL A 34 -52.62 10.62 16.90
CA VAL A 34 -53.35 9.31 17.11
C VAL A 34 -54.51 8.91 16.16
N GLY A 35 -54.57 7.62 15.73
CA GLY A 35 -55.78 7.07 15.06
C GLY A 35 -55.78 5.68 14.35
N ALA A 36 -55.32 4.59 14.99
CA ALA A 36 -55.72 3.15 14.86
C ALA A 36 -56.12 2.41 13.51
N ALA A 37 -56.21 1.07 13.61
CA ALA A 37 -57.06 0.13 12.82
C ALA A 37 -56.63 -0.44 11.43
N ALA A 38 -55.80 -1.49 11.45
CA ALA A 38 -56.09 -2.90 11.06
C ALA A 38 -56.73 -3.35 9.70
N VAL A 39 -56.42 -4.62 9.34
CA VAL A 39 -57.06 -5.57 8.37
C VAL A 39 -56.69 -5.47 6.86
N ALA A 40 -55.72 -6.32 6.47
CA ALA A 40 -55.67 -7.38 5.42
C ALA A 40 -56.73 -7.48 4.27
N PRO A 41 -56.62 -8.40 3.27
CA PRO A 41 -55.51 -9.30 2.86
C PRO A 41 -55.20 -9.25 1.32
N ALA A 42 -54.28 -10.11 0.81
CA ALA A 42 -54.55 -11.11 -0.25
C ALA A 42 -53.30 -11.63 -1.01
N HIS A 43 -53.23 -12.97 -1.20
CA HIS A 43 -52.68 -13.74 -2.35
C HIS A 43 -51.26 -13.51 -2.94
N ASN A 44 -50.61 -14.47 -3.63
CA ASN A 44 -50.62 -15.95 -3.59
C ASN A 44 -49.49 -16.48 -4.51
N HIS A 45 -48.79 -17.56 -4.16
CA HIS A 45 -48.68 -18.81 -4.94
C HIS A 45 -47.59 -19.78 -4.45
N ASN A 46 -47.92 -21.07 -4.51
CA ASN A 46 -47.02 -22.21 -4.27
C ASN A 46 -46.12 -22.46 -5.49
N HIS A 47 -44.96 -23.12 -5.30
CA HIS A 47 -44.88 -24.58 -5.55
C HIS A 47 -43.58 -25.26 -5.06
N HIS A 48 -43.79 -26.44 -4.48
CA HIS A 48 -42.86 -27.49 -4.02
C HIS A 48 -43.27 -28.79 -4.79
N PRO A 49 -42.68 -30.00 -4.58
CA PRO A 49 -41.40 -30.45 -3.97
C PRO A 49 -40.69 -31.40 -5.00
N PRO A 50 -40.20 -32.66 -4.77
CA PRO A 50 -39.77 -33.41 -3.56
C PRO A 50 -38.49 -34.29 -3.66
N GLY A 51 -38.04 -34.78 -2.49
CA GLY A 51 -37.50 -36.15 -2.32
C GLY A 51 -35.98 -36.28 -2.07
N SER A 52 -35.50 -37.22 -1.25
CA SER A 52 -36.17 -38.14 -0.31
C SER A 52 -35.19 -38.75 0.72
N SER A 53 -35.73 -39.37 1.78
CA SER A 53 -35.13 -40.43 2.64
C SER A 53 -33.71 -40.23 3.25
N SER A 54 -33.45 -40.15 4.57
CA SER A 54 -33.94 -40.88 5.78
C SER A 54 -33.27 -42.22 6.09
N THR A 55 -32.52 -42.29 7.20
CA THR A 55 -32.37 -43.50 8.04
C THR A 55 -32.12 -43.11 9.50
N SER A 56 -32.39 -44.00 10.46
CA SER A 56 -32.69 -43.60 11.86
C SER A 56 -32.37 -44.66 12.93
N THR A 57 -31.81 -44.23 14.06
CA THR A 57 -31.87 -44.87 15.40
C THR A 57 -31.80 -43.75 16.45
N ASN A 58 -32.82 -43.47 17.27
CA ASN A 58 -33.28 -44.20 18.48
C ASN A 58 -32.25 -44.18 19.64
N SER A 59 -32.62 -43.91 20.89
CA SER A 59 -33.91 -43.42 21.46
C SER A 59 -33.74 -42.92 22.91
N SER A 60 -34.75 -42.23 23.44
CA SER A 60 -34.73 -41.49 24.73
C SER A 60 -35.20 -42.29 25.97
N SER A 61 -35.34 -41.61 27.11
CA SER A 61 -35.47 -42.15 28.46
C SER A 61 -36.90 -42.40 28.98
N SER A 62 -37.02 -43.45 29.81
CA SER A 62 -37.85 -43.59 31.03
C SER A 62 -39.40 -43.48 31.02
N SER A 63 -40.01 -44.57 31.52
CA SER A 63 -41.18 -44.66 32.44
C SER A 63 -42.61 -44.25 32.02
N THR A 64 -43.42 -45.28 31.67
CA THR A 64 -44.67 -45.77 32.36
C THR A 64 -45.75 -44.78 32.87
N SER A 65 -47.07 -45.05 32.82
CA SER A 65 -47.81 -46.35 32.76
C SER A 65 -49.24 -46.29 32.16
N SER A 66 -49.86 -47.47 31.95
CA SER A 66 -51.32 -47.79 32.04
C SER A 66 -52.33 -47.03 31.14
N THR A 67 -52.82 -47.60 30.01
CA THR A 67 -54.05 -48.46 29.83
C THR A 67 -55.40 -47.70 29.95
N GLU A 68 -56.46 -47.93 29.16
CA GLU A 68 -56.82 -49.05 28.24
C GLU A 68 -57.92 -48.64 27.22
N ALA A 69 -58.04 -49.35 26.07
CA ALA A 69 -59.22 -49.41 25.15
C ALA A 69 -59.71 -48.09 24.46
N ALA A 70 -60.47 -48.09 23.35
CA ALA A 70 -60.60 -48.98 22.17
C ALA A 70 -61.39 -48.25 21.04
N ARG A 71 -61.42 -48.83 19.83
CA ARG A 71 -62.42 -48.73 18.71
C ARG A 71 -63.46 -47.57 18.68
N ALA A 72 -63.80 -46.97 17.54
CA ALA A 72 -63.32 -47.06 16.16
C ALA A 72 -64.01 -46.00 15.24
N ALA A 73 -63.47 -45.81 14.03
CA ALA A 73 -64.13 -45.40 12.77
C ALA A 73 -64.94 -44.09 12.66
N ALA A 74 -64.56 -43.25 11.69
CA ALA A 74 -65.48 -42.34 10.98
C ALA A 74 -64.97 -41.97 9.57
N SER A 75 -65.16 -42.86 8.59
CA SER A 75 -65.24 -42.53 7.16
C SER A 75 -66.06 -43.63 6.46
N SER A 76 -66.74 -43.41 5.33
CA SER A 76 -66.73 -42.26 4.41
C SER A 76 -68.09 -42.12 3.68
N ASN A 77 -68.22 -41.06 2.87
CA ASN A 77 -69.28 -40.78 1.89
C ASN A 77 -70.68 -40.44 2.48
N GLY A 78 -71.50 -39.59 1.87
CA GLY A 78 -71.30 -38.80 0.63
C GLY A 78 -72.31 -39.17 -0.46
N GLY A 79 -73.27 -38.26 -0.72
CA GLY A 79 -74.07 -38.25 -1.96
C GLY A 79 -73.46 -37.29 -3.00
N PRO A 80 -74.24 -36.72 -3.95
CA PRO A 80 -75.70 -36.87 -4.16
C PRO A 80 -76.06 -37.22 -5.63
N SER A 81 -77.37 -37.31 -5.97
CA SER A 81 -77.97 -36.64 -7.15
C SER A 81 -79.46 -36.97 -7.39
N GLU A 82 -80.16 -36.02 -8.03
CA GLU A 82 -81.37 -36.16 -8.88
C GLU A 82 -82.73 -36.57 -8.26
N SER A 83 -83.77 -36.55 -9.12
CA SER A 83 -85.19 -36.22 -8.84
C SER A 83 -86.12 -36.83 -9.93
N PRO A 84 -87.44 -36.54 -10.07
CA PRO A 84 -88.50 -36.15 -9.12
C PRO A 84 -89.80 -37.01 -9.24
N LEU A 85 -90.80 -36.71 -8.38
CA LEU A 85 -92.27 -36.82 -8.59
C LEU A 85 -93.04 -38.18 -8.69
N ALA A 86 -94.26 -38.14 -8.13
CA ALA A 86 -95.51 -38.82 -8.51
C ALA A 86 -95.68 -40.36 -8.46
N THR A 87 -96.59 -40.85 -7.59
CA THR A 87 -97.94 -41.35 -7.99
C THR A 87 -98.84 -41.67 -6.78
N SER A 88 -100.13 -41.93 -7.01
CA SER A 88 -101.23 -42.01 -6.02
C SER A 88 -101.79 -43.46 -5.82
N PRO A 89 -102.65 -43.71 -4.79
CA PRO A 89 -102.94 -45.08 -4.31
C PRO A 89 -104.34 -45.64 -4.67
N SER A 90 -104.55 -46.92 -4.34
CA SER A 90 -105.86 -47.62 -4.28
C SER A 90 -105.78 -48.72 -3.19
N SER A 91 -106.68 -48.94 -2.20
CA SER A 91 -108.13 -48.71 -1.95
C SER A 91 -108.98 -49.98 -2.05
N SER A 92 -110.12 -50.02 -1.32
CA SER A 92 -111.03 -51.18 -1.07
C SER A 92 -110.39 -52.33 -0.27
N SER A 93 -110.95 -52.89 0.82
CA SER A 93 -112.25 -52.80 1.53
C SER A 93 -113.47 -53.52 0.91
N THR A 94 -113.97 -54.51 1.64
CA THR A 94 -115.38 -54.97 1.70
C THR A 94 -115.50 -55.69 3.05
N THR A 95 -116.21 -55.23 4.08
CA THR A 95 -117.62 -54.85 4.26
C THR A 95 -118.63 -56.01 4.20
N THR A 96 -119.28 -56.25 5.34
CA THR A 96 -120.30 -57.26 5.65
C THR A 96 -121.70 -56.86 5.20
N ALA A 97 -122.59 -57.85 5.02
CA ALA A 97 -124.05 -57.66 5.14
C ALA A 97 -124.76 -58.94 5.59
N THR A 98 -125.92 -58.79 6.24
CA THR A 98 -126.72 -59.87 6.87
C THR A 98 -128.03 -60.12 6.11
N SER A 99 -128.75 -61.20 6.44
CA SER A 99 -130.02 -61.62 5.84
C SER A 99 -131.18 -60.62 6.03
N ALA A 100 -132.03 -60.50 4.99
CA ALA A 100 -133.28 -59.72 5.03
C ALA A 100 -134.43 -60.42 5.81
N PRO A 101 -135.49 -59.69 6.21
CA PRO A 101 -136.69 -59.71 5.36
C PRO A 101 -137.49 -58.38 5.26
N GLN A 102 -137.97 -58.10 4.03
CA GLN A 102 -139.18 -57.37 3.55
C GLN A 102 -139.86 -56.19 4.31
N PRO A 103 -140.56 -55.27 3.59
CA PRO A 103 -140.22 -53.84 3.70
C PRO A 103 -141.23 -52.93 4.41
N LEU A 104 -140.71 -51.80 4.89
CA LEU A 104 -141.44 -50.59 5.31
C LEU A 104 -140.79 -49.34 4.65
N LEU A 105 -141.43 -48.17 4.79
CA LEU A 105 -141.18 -46.98 3.95
C LEU A 105 -139.88 -46.18 4.27
N PRO A 106 -139.38 -45.34 3.33
CA PRO A 106 -138.24 -44.45 3.55
C PRO A 106 -138.46 -43.38 4.63
N PHE A 107 -137.36 -42.86 5.18
CA PHE A 107 -137.39 -41.95 6.34
C PHE A 107 -137.96 -40.55 6.04
N GLU A 108 -137.83 -40.05 4.81
CA GLU A 108 -138.43 -38.77 4.39
C GLU A 108 -139.96 -38.81 4.45
N ASP A 109 -140.59 -39.94 4.07
CA ASP A 109 -142.04 -40.13 4.17
C ASP A 109 -142.54 -40.13 5.61
N VAL A 110 -141.72 -40.60 6.57
CA VAL A 110 -142.06 -40.59 8.01
C VAL A 110 -142.09 -39.17 8.56
N HIS A 111 -141.09 -38.34 8.23
CA HIS A 111 -141.09 -36.93 8.62
C HIS A 111 -142.21 -36.14 7.91
N ALA A 112 -142.53 -36.48 6.65
CA ALA A 112 -143.65 -35.89 5.92
C ALA A 112 -145.01 -36.26 6.53
N ALA A 113 -145.20 -37.50 6.99
CA ALA A 113 -146.41 -37.96 7.66
C ALA A 113 -146.60 -37.28 9.04
N LEU A 114 -145.53 -37.22 9.85
CA LEU A 114 -145.50 -36.50 11.13
C LEU A 114 -145.94 -35.03 11.01
N ALA A 115 -145.56 -34.35 9.93
CA ALA A 115 -145.89 -32.94 9.70
C ALA A 115 -147.33 -32.66 9.24
N GLN A 116 -148.06 -33.70 8.80
CA GLN A 116 -149.44 -33.58 8.31
C GLN A 116 -150.49 -33.88 9.38
N ASP A 117 -150.18 -34.68 10.41
CA ASP A 117 -151.14 -34.97 11.49
C ASP A 117 -151.28 -33.77 12.43
N ALA A 118 -152.48 -33.20 12.52
CA ALA A 118 -152.76 -31.98 13.27
C ALA A 118 -152.51 -32.11 14.79
N ILE A 119 -152.48 -33.33 15.32
CA ILE A 119 -152.19 -33.60 16.74
C ILE A 119 -150.67 -33.68 17.00
N LEU A 120 -149.89 -34.19 16.03
CA LEU A 120 -148.44 -34.45 16.21
C LEU A 120 -147.55 -33.31 15.70
N ARG A 121 -148.04 -32.48 14.76
CA ARG A 121 -147.32 -31.34 14.20
C ARG A 121 -146.65 -30.37 15.22
N PRO A 122 -147.21 -30.10 16.42
CA PRO A 122 -146.55 -29.26 17.43
C PRO A 122 -145.21 -29.80 17.93
N PHE A 123 -145.01 -31.12 17.95
CA PHE A 123 -143.77 -31.76 18.42
C PHE A 123 -142.59 -31.63 17.44
N LEU A 124 -142.83 -31.09 16.22
CA LEU A 124 -141.80 -30.78 15.22
C LEU A 124 -141.35 -29.31 15.25
N GLN A 125 -141.70 -28.55 16.30
CA GLN A 125 -141.31 -27.15 16.45
C GLN A 125 -140.18 -27.02 17.47
N ASP A 126 -139.12 -26.29 17.13
CA ASP A 126 -137.95 -26.07 17.99
C ASP A 126 -138.30 -25.36 19.32
N ASP A 127 -139.42 -24.62 19.35
CA ASP A 127 -139.91 -23.81 20.47
C ASP A 127 -140.99 -24.52 21.35
N PHE A 128 -141.08 -25.86 21.34
CA PHE A 128 -142.19 -26.60 21.96
C PHE A 128 -142.26 -26.47 23.51
N ASP A 129 -143.35 -25.90 24.02
CA ASP A 129 -143.66 -25.72 25.44
C ASP A 129 -144.75 -26.70 25.92
N THR A 130 -144.36 -27.73 26.67
CA THR A 130 -145.23 -28.77 27.20
C THR A 130 -146.37 -28.23 28.06
N ALA A 131 -146.10 -27.26 28.94
CA ALA A 131 -147.10 -26.76 29.90
C ALA A 131 -148.25 -26.02 29.20
N ARG A 132 -147.95 -25.31 28.11
CA ARG A 132 -148.98 -24.69 27.25
C ARG A 132 -149.77 -25.71 26.46
N TYR A 133 -149.15 -26.77 25.97
CA TYR A 133 -149.83 -27.82 25.22
C TYR A 133 -150.80 -28.60 26.12
N GLU A 134 -150.38 -28.99 27.33
CA GLU A 134 -151.24 -29.62 28.34
C GLU A 134 -152.44 -28.74 28.73
N ALA A 135 -152.23 -27.44 28.95
CA ALA A 135 -153.31 -26.51 29.27
C ALA A 135 -154.33 -26.35 28.14
N ALA A 136 -153.89 -26.38 26.87
CA ALA A 136 -154.78 -26.35 25.71
C ALA A 136 -155.61 -27.64 25.61
N VAL A 137 -154.96 -28.81 25.73
CA VAL A 137 -155.62 -30.13 25.68
C VAL A 137 -156.63 -30.29 26.82
N ALA A 138 -156.35 -29.77 28.02
CA ALA A 138 -157.27 -29.80 29.16
C ALA A 138 -158.55 -28.97 28.97
N SER A 139 -158.58 -28.04 28.00
CA SER A 139 -159.74 -27.18 27.71
C SER A 139 -160.66 -27.71 26.59
N GLY A 140 -160.24 -28.76 25.88
CA GLY A 140 -160.97 -29.38 24.77
C GLY A 140 -161.39 -30.82 25.07
N LEU A 141 -162.60 -31.21 24.63
CA LEU A 141 -163.24 -32.47 25.02
C LEU A 141 -162.73 -33.74 24.29
N VAL A 142 -161.43 -33.82 23.95
CA VAL A 142 -160.80 -34.99 23.29
C VAL A 142 -159.36 -35.22 23.79
N ALA A 143 -159.19 -35.75 25.00
CA ALA A 143 -157.87 -36.02 25.58
C ALA A 143 -157.31 -37.45 25.31
N GLY A 144 -158.16 -38.41 24.93
CA GLY A 144 -157.74 -39.82 24.79
C GLY A 144 -157.05 -40.17 23.46
N ALA A 145 -157.51 -39.58 22.35
CA ALA A 145 -157.09 -39.96 20.99
C ALA A 145 -155.67 -39.49 20.63
N SER A 146 -155.07 -38.57 21.40
CA SER A 146 -153.75 -38.00 21.14
C SER A 146 -152.59 -38.86 21.62
N LEU A 147 -152.76 -39.61 22.72
CA LEU A 147 -151.69 -40.40 23.33
C LEU A 147 -151.35 -41.64 22.50
N GLU A 148 -152.37 -42.40 22.09
CA GLU A 148 -152.26 -43.66 21.34
C GLU A 148 -151.58 -43.47 19.96
N ARG A 149 -151.79 -42.29 19.35
CA ARG A 149 -151.17 -41.85 18.09
C ARG A 149 -149.66 -41.66 18.21
N LEU A 150 -149.20 -41.17 19.36
CA LEU A 150 -147.80 -40.82 19.60
C LEU A 150 -146.95 -42.07 19.83
N THR A 151 -147.45 -43.05 20.61
CA THR A 151 -146.76 -44.32 20.88
C THR A 151 -146.45 -45.10 19.60
N GLN A 152 -147.39 -45.19 18.66
CA GLN A 152 -147.20 -45.89 17.37
C GLN A 152 -146.06 -45.30 16.53
N THR A 153 -145.77 -44.00 16.68
CA THR A 153 -144.76 -43.33 15.85
C THR A 153 -143.34 -43.55 16.38
N ILE A 154 -143.17 -43.75 17.70
CA ILE A 154 -141.87 -44.10 18.30
C ILE A 154 -141.40 -45.49 17.81
N GLU A 155 -142.32 -46.46 17.79
CA GLU A 155 -142.06 -47.84 17.31
C GLU A 155 -141.63 -47.94 15.84
N LEU A 156 -141.95 -46.94 15.01
CA LEU A 156 -141.47 -46.86 13.62
C LEU A 156 -140.06 -46.28 13.53
N LEU A 157 -139.68 -45.40 14.46
CA LEU A 157 -138.39 -44.72 14.43
C LEU A 157 -137.24 -45.66 14.83
N ASP A 158 -137.41 -46.41 15.93
CA ASP A 158 -136.39 -47.34 16.45
C ASP A 158 -135.99 -48.39 15.40
N ARG A 159 -136.97 -48.98 14.70
CA ARG A 159 -136.74 -50.02 13.68
C ARG A 159 -135.86 -49.55 12.52
N GLN A 160 -135.88 -48.26 12.17
CA GLN A 160 -135.07 -47.74 11.07
C GLN A 160 -133.62 -47.48 11.49
N VAL A 161 -133.39 -47.05 12.74
CA VAL A 161 -132.06 -46.78 13.28
C VAL A 161 -131.22 -48.07 13.34
N GLU A 162 -131.82 -49.17 13.79
CA GLU A 162 -131.15 -50.47 13.88
C GLU A 162 -130.62 -50.96 12.51
N HIS A 163 -131.44 -50.85 11.46
CA HIS A 163 -131.05 -51.26 10.10
C HIS A 163 -129.82 -50.47 9.57
N GLN A 164 -129.75 -49.17 9.86
CA GLN A 164 -128.69 -48.30 9.35
C GLN A 164 -127.33 -48.52 10.03
N VAL A 165 -127.32 -49.00 11.29
CA VAL A 165 -126.10 -49.41 12.00
C VAL A 165 -125.54 -50.71 11.44
N ILE A 166 -126.40 -51.66 11.10
CA ILE A 166 -126.00 -53.00 10.61
C ILE A 166 -125.29 -52.91 9.24
N SER A 167 -125.68 -51.98 8.36
CA SER A 167 -125.19 -51.94 6.97
C SER A 167 -123.74 -51.46 6.79
N HIS A 168 -123.10 -50.86 7.80
CA HIS A 168 -121.77 -50.22 7.65
C HIS A 168 -120.68 -50.70 8.63
N HIS A 169 -120.94 -51.71 9.47
CA HIS A 169 -120.09 -52.02 10.64
C HIS A 169 -118.62 -52.36 10.31
N SER A 170 -118.34 -52.95 9.14
CA SER A 170 -117.05 -53.59 8.86
C SER A 170 -115.96 -52.67 8.29
N ASP A 171 -116.29 -51.52 7.69
CA ASP A 171 -115.26 -50.56 7.27
C ASP A 171 -114.65 -49.83 8.47
N LEU A 172 -115.47 -49.61 9.52
CA LEU A 172 -115.06 -49.02 10.79
C LEU A 172 -113.98 -49.87 11.50
N LEU A 173 -114.11 -51.20 11.44
CA LEU A 173 -113.12 -52.15 11.98
C LEU A 173 -111.79 -52.13 11.22
N ALA A 174 -111.83 -51.99 9.89
CA ALA A 174 -110.61 -51.97 9.08
C ALA A 174 -109.73 -50.74 9.40
N GLN A 175 -110.35 -49.58 9.64
CA GLN A 175 -109.62 -48.37 10.04
C GLN A 175 -109.00 -48.50 11.44
N ALA A 176 -109.71 -49.10 12.40
CA ALA A 176 -109.20 -49.33 13.75
C ALA A 176 -107.93 -50.21 13.76
N VAL A 177 -107.87 -51.27 12.95
CA VAL A 177 -106.68 -52.15 12.83
C VAL A 177 -105.50 -51.44 12.14
N GLY A 178 -105.77 -50.47 11.26
CA GLY A 178 -104.71 -49.62 10.68
C GLY A 178 -104.05 -48.71 11.71
N ILE A 179 -104.84 -48.15 12.63
CA ILE A 179 -104.38 -47.23 13.68
C ILE A 179 -103.46 -47.96 14.68
N THR A 180 -103.90 -49.10 15.23
CA THR A 180 -103.11 -49.84 16.25
C THR A 180 -101.75 -50.30 15.74
N LYS A 181 -101.63 -50.62 14.45
CA LYS A 181 -100.35 -50.98 13.82
C LYS A 181 -99.42 -49.78 13.59
N LEU A 182 -99.98 -48.58 13.41
CA LEU A 182 -99.19 -47.35 13.40
C LEU A 182 -98.68 -47.01 14.81
N GLU A 183 -99.53 -47.18 15.84
CA GLU A 183 -99.17 -47.00 17.25
C GLU A 183 -98.02 -47.93 17.67
N GLU A 184 -98.03 -49.20 17.26
CA GLU A 184 -96.96 -50.17 17.52
C GLU A 184 -95.61 -49.71 16.92
N ILE A 185 -95.62 -49.22 15.67
CA ILE A 185 -94.41 -48.71 14.99
C ILE A 185 -93.93 -47.41 15.66
N LEU A 186 -94.83 -46.51 16.04
CA LEU A 186 -94.51 -45.27 16.76
C LEU A 186 -93.92 -45.56 18.15
N ALA A 187 -94.43 -46.55 18.87
CA ALA A 187 -93.88 -47.00 20.15
C ALA A 187 -92.46 -47.59 19.98
N MET A 188 -92.23 -48.40 18.93
CA MET A 188 -90.88 -48.91 18.65
C MET A 188 -89.89 -47.79 18.28
N LEU A 189 -90.32 -46.82 17.46
CA LEU A 189 -89.51 -45.65 17.11
C LEU A 189 -89.17 -44.81 18.33
N ARG A 190 -90.16 -44.52 19.19
CA ARG A 190 -89.97 -43.82 20.45
C ARG A 190 -88.96 -44.52 21.36
N ASN A 191 -89.12 -45.82 21.60
CA ASN A 191 -88.20 -46.59 22.44
C ASN A 191 -86.76 -46.61 21.87
N ARG A 192 -86.61 -46.62 20.53
CA ARG A 192 -85.29 -46.50 19.88
C ARG A 192 -84.69 -45.10 20.03
N ILE A 193 -85.49 -44.04 19.95
CA ILE A 193 -85.05 -42.65 20.14
C ILE A 193 -84.63 -42.42 21.60
N GLU A 194 -85.44 -42.84 22.57
CA GLU A 194 -85.12 -42.73 24.00
C GLU A 194 -83.84 -43.54 24.36
N SER A 195 -83.67 -44.73 23.78
CA SER A 195 -82.43 -45.51 23.90
C SER A 195 -81.22 -44.79 23.29
N LEU A 196 -81.35 -44.24 22.08
CA LEU A 196 -80.28 -43.49 21.41
C LEU A 196 -79.88 -42.24 22.20
N GLN A 197 -80.84 -41.50 22.74
CA GLN A 197 -80.59 -40.36 23.63
C GLN A 197 -79.80 -40.78 24.88
N GLN A 198 -80.19 -41.88 25.54
CA GLN A 198 -79.42 -42.40 26.68
C GLN A 198 -77.99 -42.84 26.29
N HIS A 199 -77.78 -43.37 25.08
CA HIS A 199 -76.45 -43.73 24.60
C HIS A 199 -75.60 -42.49 24.28
N ILE A 200 -76.18 -41.45 23.68
CA ILE A 200 -75.50 -40.16 23.44
C ILE A 200 -75.10 -39.51 24.77
N GLU A 201 -75.98 -39.45 25.78
CA GLU A 201 -75.67 -38.84 27.07
C GLU A 201 -74.64 -39.65 27.88
N ARG A 202 -74.62 -40.98 27.71
CA ARG A 202 -73.53 -41.85 28.23
C ARG A 202 -72.19 -41.61 27.54
N VAL A 203 -72.16 -41.31 26.24
CA VAL A 203 -70.93 -40.94 25.52
C VAL A 203 -70.46 -39.54 25.92
N ARG A 204 -71.38 -38.58 26.07
CA ARG A 204 -71.10 -37.23 26.57
C ARG A 204 -70.41 -37.27 27.95
N SER A 205 -71.04 -37.93 28.91
CA SER A 205 -70.53 -38.03 30.30
C SER A 205 -69.29 -38.92 30.47
N ARG A 206 -69.04 -39.89 29.57
CA ARG A 206 -67.84 -40.75 29.64
C ARG A 206 -66.68 -40.32 28.76
N VAL A 207 -66.89 -39.41 27.80
CA VAL A 207 -65.85 -39.00 26.83
C VAL A 207 -65.73 -37.48 26.75
N SER A 208 -66.82 -36.76 26.47
CA SER A 208 -66.77 -35.30 26.29
C SER A 208 -66.43 -34.56 27.58
N GLU A 209 -67.05 -34.93 28.70
CA GLU A 209 -66.81 -34.29 29.99
C GLU A 209 -65.39 -34.60 30.53
N PRO A 210 -64.91 -35.87 30.56
CA PRO A 210 -63.53 -36.17 30.92
C PRO A 210 -62.49 -35.53 29.97
N TYR A 211 -62.77 -35.40 28.67
CA TYR A 211 -61.88 -34.71 27.74
C TYR A 211 -61.79 -33.21 28.04
N GLN A 212 -62.92 -32.53 28.29
CA GLN A 212 -62.93 -31.12 28.68
C GLN A 212 -62.19 -30.90 30.01
N PHE A 213 -62.36 -31.81 30.98
CA PHE A 213 -61.65 -31.78 32.25
C PHE A 213 -60.14 -32.02 32.09
N LEU A 214 -59.73 -32.92 31.19
CA LEU A 214 -58.33 -33.17 30.85
C LEU A 214 -57.68 -31.95 30.19
N VAL A 215 -58.36 -31.31 29.24
CA VAL A 215 -57.89 -30.07 28.58
C VAL A 215 -57.72 -28.97 29.63
N GLN A 216 -58.75 -28.71 30.46
CA GLN A 216 -58.67 -27.70 31.53
C GLN A 216 -57.51 -27.96 32.52
N HIS A 217 -57.25 -29.22 32.89
CA HIS A 217 -56.10 -29.55 33.74
C HIS A 217 -54.75 -29.47 33.01
N THR A 218 -54.71 -29.71 31.69
CA THR A 218 -53.50 -29.52 30.88
C THR A 218 -53.18 -28.03 30.77
N ASP A 219 -54.17 -27.19 30.48
CA ASP A 219 -54.05 -25.74 30.48
C ASP A 219 -53.61 -25.22 31.86
N GLN A 220 -54.20 -25.72 32.95
CA GLN A 220 -53.79 -25.35 34.32
C GLN A 220 -52.34 -25.76 34.61
N LEU A 221 -51.90 -26.94 34.16
CA LEU A 221 -50.52 -27.41 34.35
C LEU A 221 -49.52 -26.57 33.54
N GLU A 222 -49.87 -26.21 32.30
CA GLU A 222 -49.05 -25.33 31.46
C GLU A 222 -48.93 -23.93 32.05
N HIS A 223 -50.04 -23.33 32.51
CA HIS A 223 -50.03 -22.04 33.20
C HIS A 223 -49.26 -22.10 34.53
N LEU A 224 -49.38 -23.19 35.30
CA LEU A 224 -48.63 -23.39 36.54
C LEU A 224 -47.13 -23.51 36.26
N GLN A 225 -46.73 -24.28 35.25
CA GLN A 225 -45.32 -24.43 34.89
C GLN A 225 -44.72 -23.09 34.42
N LYS A 226 -45.39 -22.38 33.49
CA LYS A 226 -44.99 -21.02 33.08
C LYS A 226 -44.87 -20.07 34.26
N SER A 227 -45.80 -20.11 35.21
CA SER A 227 -45.76 -19.28 36.43
C SER A 227 -44.58 -19.66 37.34
N CYS A 228 -44.24 -20.95 37.45
CA CYS A 228 -43.08 -21.41 38.21
C CYS A 228 -41.75 -21.03 37.55
N ASP A 229 -41.66 -21.07 36.22
CA ASP A 229 -40.46 -20.69 35.47
C ASP A 229 -40.24 -19.17 35.49
N LEU A 230 -41.28 -18.38 35.28
CA LEU A 230 -41.26 -16.92 35.50
C LEU A 230 -40.82 -16.56 36.93
N LEU A 231 -41.36 -17.25 37.94
CA LEU A 231 -40.96 -17.03 39.34
C LEU A 231 -39.49 -17.41 39.59
N ARG A 232 -38.97 -18.46 38.95
CA ARG A 232 -37.54 -18.84 39.01
C ARG A 232 -36.66 -17.75 38.40
N HIS A 233 -37.06 -17.15 37.26
CA HIS A 233 -36.33 -16.04 36.64
C HIS A 233 -36.36 -14.77 37.51
N VAL A 234 -37.52 -14.38 38.04
CA VAL A 234 -37.65 -13.25 38.98
C VAL A 234 -36.80 -13.45 40.24
N VAL A 235 -36.83 -14.65 40.85
CA VAL A 235 -36.00 -14.95 42.03
C VAL A 235 -34.50 -14.90 41.69
N ARG A 236 -34.08 -15.43 40.53
CA ARG A 236 -32.69 -15.37 40.06
C ARG A 236 -32.24 -13.92 39.82
N PHE A 237 -33.07 -13.11 39.17
CA PHE A 237 -32.84 -11.69 38.93
C PHE A 237 -32.65 -10.93 40.26
N ILE A 238 -33.59 -11.06 41.21
CA ILE A 238 -33.53 -10.39 42.51
C ILE A 238 -32.29 -10.84 43.33
N GLN A 239 -31.88 -12.11 43.23
CA GLN A 239 -30.65 -12.59 43.87
C GLN A 239 -29.38 -11.99 43.25
N LEU A 240 -29.34 -11.80 41.92
CA LEU A 240 -28.22 -11.16 41.23
C LEU A 240 -28.17 -9.66 41.51
N ALA A 241 -29.31 -8.96 41.49
CA ALA A 241 -29.41 -7.55 41.85
C ALA A 241 -28.92 -7.30 43.29
N LYS A 242 -29.33 -8.13 44.26
CA LYS A 242 -28.84 -8.06 45.65
C LYS A 242 -27.32 -8.29 45.76
N LYS A 243 -26.75 -9.22 44.99
CA LYS A 243 -25.29 -9.42 44.93
C LYS A 243 -24.55 -8.21 44.34
N LEU A 244 -25.08 -7.63 43.27
CA LEU A 244 -24.56 -6.40 42.66
C LEU A 244 -24.59 -5.24 43.66
N ARG A 245 -25.67 -5.11 44.43
CA ARG A 245 -25.87 -4.04 45.43
C ARG A 245 -24.83 -4.12 46.55
N ILE A 246 -24.56 -5.31 47.07
CA ILE A 246 -23.51 -5.55 48.07
C ILE A 246 -22.11 -5.20 47.52
N GLN A 247 -21.83 -5.48 46.25
CA GLN A 247 -20.57 -5.10 45.59
C GLN A 247 -20.44 -3.59 45.34
N PHE A 248 -21.54 -2.93 44.98
CA PHE A 248 -21.61 -1.50 44.74
C PHE A 248 -21.45 -0.70 46.05
N ASP A 249 -22.29 -1.00 47.05
CA ASP A 249 -22.28 -0.38 48.38
C ASP A 249 -20.95 -0.66 49.13
N GLY A 250 -20.25 -1.73 48.78
CA GLY A 250 -18.88 -2.06 49.25
C GLY A 250 -17.75 -1.19 48.68
N GLY A 251 -18.07 -0.21 47.83
CA GLY A 251 -17.12 0.76 47.27
C GLY A 251 -16.39 0.29 46.01
N MET A 252 -17.05 -0.52 45.17
CA MET A 252 -16.62 -0.84 43.78
C MET A 252 -15.20 -1.41 43.60
N LYS A 253 -14.60 -1.97 44.66
CA LYS A 253 -13.19 -2.44 44.69
C LYS A 253 -12.82 -3.48 43.62
N GLU A 254 -13.82 -4.16 43.05
CA GLU A 254 -13.65 -5.17 42.02
C GLU A 254 -14.60 -4.89 40.83
N VAL A 255 -14.44 -3.75 40.17
CA VAL A 255 -15.28 -3.26 39.05
C VAL A 255 -15.58 -4.35 37.99
N ALA A 256 -14.61 -5.21 37.67
CA ALA A 256 -14.79 -6.34 36.75
C ALA A 256 -15.85 -7.37 37.21
N LYS A 257 -16.03 -7.59 38.52
CA LYS A 257 -17.09 -8.45 39.06
C LYS A 257 -18.45 -7.77 39.05
N ALA A 258 -18.52 -6.45 39.26
CA ALA A 258 -19.75 -5.68 39.06
C ALA A 258 -20.19 -5.75 37.59
N ALA A 259 -19.26 -5.60 36.64
CA ALA A 259 -19.51 -5.80 35.21
C ALA A 259 -19.96 -7.22 34.87
N GLN A 260 -19.42 -8.25 35.53
CA GLN A 260 -19.86 -9.64 35.34
C GLN A 260 -21.29 -9.86 35.86
N LEU A 261 -21.63 -9.34 37.04
CA LEU A 261 -22.98 -9.43 37.59
C LEU A 261 -24.01 -8.66 36.76
N LEU A 262 -23.62 -7.56 36.10
CA LEU A 262 -24.44 -6.87 35.11
C LEU A 262 -24.69 -7.74 33.87
N ASN A 263 -23.69 -8.45 33.36
CA ASN A 263 -23.86 -9.40 32.26
C ASN A 263 -24.78 -10.57 32.65
N ASP A 264 -24.61 -11.13 33.86
CA ASP A 264 -25.49 -12.18 34.38
C ASP A 264 -26.96 -11.71 34.53
N LEU A 265 -27.19 -10.41 34.78
CA LEU A 265 -28.51 -9.78 34.80
C LEU A 265 -29.06 -9.55 33.39
N ASP A 266 -28.27 -8.98 32.49
CA ASP A 266 -28.64 -8.77 31.07
C ASP A 266 -29.00 -10.12 30.40
N LEU A 267 -28.30 -11.20 30.72
CA LEU A 267 -28.61 -12.57 30.26
C LEU A 267 -29.91 -13.15 30.84
N VAL A 268 -30.29 -12.80 32.08
CA VAL A 268 -31.58 -13.23 32.66
C VAL A 268 -32.75 -12.43 32.06
N LEU A 269 -32.55 -11.14 31.79
CA LEU A 269 -33.52 -10.28 31.11
C LEU A 269 -33.71 -10.62 29.62
N ALA A 270 -32.79 -11.36 29.02
CA ALA A 270 -32.88 -11.82 27.62
C ALA A 270 -33.62 -13.16 27.46
N GLY A 271 -33.89 -13.90 28.56
CA GLY A 271 -34.53 -15.22 28.52
C GLY A 271 -36.06 -15.18 28.47
N GLU A 272 -36.66 -14.30 29.28
CA GLU A 272 -38.12 -14.05 29.35
C GLU A 272 -38.36 -12.54 29.55
N ASP A 273 -39.48 -12.02 29.04
CA ASP A 273 -39.82 -10.60 29.25
C ASP A 273 -40.38 -10.39 30.66
N LEU A 274 -39.51 -9.95 31.58
CA LEU A 274 -39.83 -9.70 32.99
C LEU A 274 -40.41 -8.30 33.27
N ARG A 275 -40.69 -7.50 32.23
CA ARG A 275 -41.18 -6.11 32.35
C ARG A 275 -42.65 -6.07 32.80
N GLY A 276 -43.01 -5.06 33.59
CA GLY A 276 -44.34 -4.94 34.19
C GLY A 276 -44.50 -5.74 35.48
N ILE A 277 -43.40 -6.25 36.05
CA ILE A 277 -43.35 -6.85 37.38
C ILE A 277 -42.73 -5.82 38.31
N ASP A 278 -43.51 -5.23 39.23
CA ASP A 278 -43.08 -4.11 40.09
C ASP A 278 -41.71 -4.33 40.76
N ALA A 279 -41.44 -5.54 41.26
CA ALA A 279 -40.21 -5.90 41.96
C ALA A 279 -38.99 -6.10 41.04
N VAL A 280 -39.20 -6.18 39.72
CA VAL A 280 -38.14 -6.17 38.69
C VAL A 280 -37.93 -4.73 38.23
N ASP A 281 -39.02 -4.04 37.87
CA ASP A 281 -38.98 -2.66 37.35
C ASP A 281 -38.39 -1.67 38.39
N SER A 282 -38.63 -1.88 39.69
CA SER A 282 -38.02 -1.09 40.77
C SER A 282 -36.50 -1.19 40.83
N GLU A 283 -35.92 -2.32 40.44
CA GLU A 283 -34.47 -2.55 40.42
C GLU A 283 -33.85 -2.17 39.06
N LEU A 284 -34.58 -2.29 37.95
CA LEU A 284 -34.08 -1.96 36.60
C LEU A 284 -33.54 -0.52 36.48
N ALA A 285 -34.23 0.46 37.07
CA ALA A 285 -33.79 1.86 37.08
C ALA A 285 -32.44 2.03 37.82
N TRP A 286 -32.27 1.33 38.94
CA TRP A 286 -31.01 1.33 39.70
C TRP A 286 -29.90 0.59 38.94
N ILE A 287 -30.17 -0.60 38.40
CA ILE A 287 -29.24 -1.39 37.58
C ILE A 287 -28.73 -0.58 36.39
N GLY A 288 -29.61 0.18 35.70
CA GLY A 288 -29.22 1.10 34.63
C GLY A 288 -28.22 2.17 35.09
N SER A 289 -28.44 2.78 36.27
CA SER A 289 -27.50 3.74 36.86
C SER A 289 -26.15 3.10 37.23
N VAL A 290 -26.16 1.85 37.71
CA VAL A 290 -24.94 1.08 38.03
C VAL A 290 -24.17 0.75 36.76
N ARG A 291 -24.85 0.36 35.67
CA ARG A 291 -24.23 0.07 34.37
C ARG A 291 -23.45 1.28 33.83
N VAL A 292 -24.01 2.49 33.95
CA VAL A 292 -23.33 3.76 33.60
C VAL A 292 -22.16 4.07 34.55
N ALA A 293 -22.29 3.79 35.84
CA ALA A 293 -21.20 4.00 36.81
C ALA A 293 -20.02 3.05 36.59
N VAL A 294 -20.28 1.74 36.38
CA VAL A 294 -19.26 0.72 36.08
C VAL A 294 -18.52 1.06 34.78
N ASP A 295 -19.25 1.49 33.74
CA ASP A 295 -18.68 1.90 32.46
C ASP A 295 -17.76 3.14 32.61
N LYS A 296 -18.22 4.16 33.32
CA LYS A 296 -17.43 5.38 33.58
C LYS A 296 -16.16 5.06 34.37
N GLU A 297 -16.25 4.21 35.38
CA GLU A 297 -15.08 3.81 36.18
C GLU A 297 -14.10 2.96 35.36
N GLY A 298 -14.60 2.04 34.52
CA GLY A 298 -13.78 1.31 33.55
C GLY A 298 -13.05 2.24 32.57
N PHE A 299 -13.69 3.32 32.13
CA PHE A 299 -13.05 4.31 31.24
C PHE A 299 -11.99 5.16 31.97
N LEU A 300 -12.23 5.53 33.23
CA LEU A 300 -11.22 6.20 34.06
C LEU A 300 -10.02 5.27 34.33
N GLN A 301 -10.26 4.00 34.68
CA GLN A 301 -9.20 3.02 34.91
C GLN A 301 -8.40 2.71 33.63
N LEU A 302 -9.05 2.61 32.45
CA LEU A 302 -8.33 2.47 31.19
C LEU A 302 -7.44 3.69 30.91
N SER A 303 -7.98 4.89 31.11
CA SER A 303 -7.27 6.15 30.82
C SER A 303 -6.06 6.32 31.74
N ALA A 304 -6.25 6.18 33.05
CA ALA A 304 -5.16 6.21 34.04
C ALA A 304 -4.15 5.07 33.82
N GLY A 305 -4.61 3.87 33.44
CA GLY A 305 -3.75 2.74 33.10
C GLY A 305 -2.87 3.01 31.87
N LEU A 306 -3.39 3.70 30.85
CA LEU A 306 -2.62 4.09 29.66
C LEU A 306 -1.65 5.26 29.94
N GLU A 307 -2.01 6.22 30.79
CA GLU A 307 -1.12 7.31 31.21
C GLU A 307 0.03 6.81 32.09
N THR A 308 -0.26 5.97 33.07
CA THR A 308 0.74 5.34 33.97
C THR A 308 1.47 4.14 33.36
N GLN A 309 1.03 3.67 32.18
CA GLN A 309 1.47 2.43 31.53
C GLN A 309 1.28 1.16 32.38
N ASN A 310 0.35 1.16 33.34
CA ASN A 310 0.06 -0.01 34.18
C ASN A 310 -0.72 -1.09 33.42
N GLN A 311 -0.07 -2.23 33.17
CA GLN A 311 -0.66 -3.38 32.47
C GLN A 311 -1.78 -4.06 33.28
N ALA A 312 -1.84 -3.83 34.59
CA ALA A 312 -2.90 -4.36 35.45
C ALA A 312 -4.22 -3.59 35.25
N ASP A 313 -4.19 -2.27 35.36
CA ASP A 313 -5.37 -1.40 35.21
C ASP A 313 -5.97 -1.44 33.79
N ILE A 314 -5.11 -1.48 32.76
CA ILE A 314 -5.56 -1.69 31.38
C ILE A 314 -6.27 -3.05 31.26
N ALA A 315 -5.77 -4.10 31.92
CA ALA A 315 -6.38 -5.42 31.84
C ALA A 315 -7.72 -5.54 32.60
N THR A 316 -7.86 -4.91 33.77
CA THR A 316 -9.14 -4.88 34.50
C THR A 316 -10.19 -4.06 33.75
N ALA A 317 -9.81 -2.90 33.20
CA ALA A 317 -10.71 -2.09 32.38
C ALA A 317 -11.16 -2.80 31.10
N LEU A 318 -10.24 -3.48 30.39
CA LEU A 318 -10.61 -4.29 29.22
C LEU A 318 -11.53 -5.46 29.59
N GLN A 319 -11.35 -6.08 30.76
CA GLN A 319 -12.28 -7.11 31.26
C GLN A 319 -13.66 -6.52 31.59
N VAL A 320 -13.74 -5.30 32.15
CA VAL A 320 -15.00 -4.57 32.36
C VAL A 320 -15.73 -4.38 31.02
N PHE A 321 -15.05 -3.87 29.99
CA PHE A 321 -15.69 -3.65 28.68
C PHE A 321 -16.05 -4.95 27.94
N HIS A 322 -15.29 -6.03 28.14
CA HIS A 322 -15.67 -7.35 27.63
C HIS A 322 -16.94 -7.87 28.32
N ASN A 323 -16.99 -7.81 29.65
CA ASN A 323 -18.15 -8.24 30.43
C ASN A 323 -19.41 -7.40 30.11
N LEU A 324 -19.28 -6.09 29.83
CA LEU A 324 -20.39 -5.23 29.40
C LEU A 324 -20.77 -5.36 27.91
N GLY A 325 -20.07 -6.19 27.13
CA GLY A 325 -20.29 -6.37 25.69
C GLY A 325 -19.83 -5.22 24.78
N GLN A 326 -19.07 -4.25 25.30
CA GLN A 326 -18.69 -3.01 24.60
C GLN A 326 -17.20 -2.93 24.21
N LEU A 327 -16.45 -4.04 24.32
CA LEU A 327 -14.99 -4.09 24.13
C LEU A 327 -14.51 -3.41 22.83
N ALA A 328 -15.11 -3.74 21.68
CA ALA A 328 -14.67 -3.23 20.38
C ALA A 328 -14.90 -1.71 20.25
N GLU A 329 -16.12 -1.24 20.55
CA GLU A 329 -16.50 0.18 20.55
C GLU A 329 -15.58 1.02 21.46
N ARG A 330 -15.24 0.49 22.65
CA ARG A 330 -14.42 1.20 23.64
C ARG A 330 -12.94 1.23 23.27
N VAL A 331 -12.41 0.16 22.67
CA VAL A 331 -11.05 0.15 22.12
C VAL A 331 -10.95 1.09 20.91
N GLU A 332 -11.92 1.09 20.00
CA GLU A 332 -11.95 2.03 18.87
C GLU A 332 -12.07 3.48 19.35
N THR A 333 -12.96 3.76 20.31
CA THR A 333 -13.12 5.10 20.92
C THR A 333 -11.82 5.57 21.57
N CYS A 334 -11.11 4.68 22.28
CA CYS A 334 -9.81 4.97 22.89
C CYS A 334 -8.75 5.31 21.83
N VAL A 335 -8.60 4.48 20.80
CA VAL A 335 -7.61 4.70 19.71
C VAL A 335 -7.97 5.95 18.88
N SER A 336 -9.26 6.21 18.65
CA SER A 336 -9.77 7.46 18.06
C SER A 336 -9.42 8.69 18.92
N GLY A 337 -9.50 8.57 20.24
CA GLY A 337 -9.04 9.59 21.19
C GLY A 337 -7.53 9.85 21.10
N LEU A 338 -6.71 8.80 21.13
CA LEU A 338 -5.25 8.92 20.97
C LEU A 338 -4.87 9.53 19.61
N HIS A 339 -5.57 9.17 18.53
CA HIS A 339 -5.38 9.75 17.21
C HIS A 339 -5.76 11.25 17.18
N LYS A 340 -6.88 11.63 17.83
CA LYS A 340 -7.27 13.04 18.00
C LYS A 340 -6.24 13.83 18.81
N ASN A 341 -5.62 13.22 19.82
CA ASN A 341 -4.55 13.87 20.60
C ASN A 341 -3.29 14.14 19.77
N VAL A 342 -2.90 13.23 18.87
CA VAL A 342 -1.83 13.50 17.89
C VAL A 342 -2.25 14.59 16.89
N ALA A 343 -3.50 14.58 16.43
CA ALA A 343 -4.04 15.58 15.51
C ALA A 343 -4.06 17.00 16.10
N THR A 344 -4.46 17.16 17.37
CA THR A 344 -4.45 18.46 18.05
C THR A 344 -3.03 18.92 18.37
N ALA A 345 -2.15 18.03 18.83
CA ALA A 345 -0.73 18.33 19.05
C ALA A 345 -0.04 18.81 17.76
N LEU A 346 -0.26 18.13 16.63
CA LEU A 346 0.27 18.51 15.33
C LEU A 346 -0.27 19.87 14.88
N LYS A 347 -1.59 20.11 14.98
CA LYS A 347 -2.18 21.41 14.64
C LYS A 347 -1.60 22.55 15.48
N SER A 348 -1.53 22.40 16.80
CA SER A 348 -0.91 23.41 17.68
C SER A 348 0.58 23.62 17.42
N THR A 349 1.27 22.61 16.88
CA THR A 349 2.70 22.69 16.55
C THR A 349 2.95 23.57 15.32
N VAL A 350 2.10 23.47 14.27
CA VAL A 350 2.40 24.10 12.97
C VAL A 350 1.49 25.29 12.60
N HIS A 351 0.35 25.51 13.27
CA HIS A 351 -0.47 26.72 13.05
C HIS A 351 0.19 27.99 13.62
N VAL A 352 0.50 28.94 12.74
CA VAL A 352 1.25 30.18 13.03
C VAL A 352 0.58 31.05 14.11
N ASP A 353 -0.75 31.11 14.14
CA ASP A 353 -1.49 31.98 15.06
C ASP A 353 -1.19 31.67 16.55
N SER A 354 -0.84 30.42 16.86
CA SER A 354 -0.45 29.99 18.20
C SER A 354 0.98 30.37 18.61
N PHE A 355 1.81 30.87 17.67
CA PHE A 355 3.19 31.31 17.95
C PHE A 355 3.20 32.71 18.57
N ALA A 356 2.32 33.60 18.11
CA ALA A 356 2.21 34.96 18.63
C ALA A 356 1.76 34.99 20.11
N SER A 357 1.10 33.94 20.59
CA SER A 357 0.69 33.73 21.98
C SER A 357 1.71 32.96 22.84
N ASP A 358 2.89 32.62 22.32
CA ASP A 358 3.88 31.85 23.08
C ASP A 358 4.61 32.73 24.11
N PRO A 359 4.57 32.40 25.42
CA PRO A 359 5.18 33.24 26.46
C PRO A 359 6.70 33.39 26.30
N SER A 360 7.37 32.48 25.58
CA SER A 360 8.81 32.59 25.29
C SER A 360 9.19 33.81 24.43
N LEU A 361 8.24 34.38 23.67
CA LEU A 361 8.45 35.66 22.98
C LEU A 361 8.34 36.87 23.92
N SER A 362 7.58 36.74 25.01
CA SER A 362 7.32 37.85 25.94
C SER A 362 8.44 38.08 26.96
N SER A 363 9.26 37.06 27.26
CA SER A 363 10.35 37.15 28.23
C SER A 363 11.64 37.77 27.69
N GLY A 364 11.76 38.02 26.37
CA GLY A 364 12.99 38.51 25.72
C GLY A 364 13.40 39.95 26.05
N GLY A 365 12.65 40.67 26.91
CA GLY A 365 12.91 42.07 27.24
C GLY A 365 13.89 42.32 28.39
N SER A 366 14.28 41.30 29.17
CA SER A 366 15.08 41.45 30.39
C SER A 366 16.09 40.32 30.59
N SER A 367 17.18 40.62 31.31
CA SER A 367 18.25 39.69 31.75
C SER A 367 19.07 39.01 30.64
N ALA A 368 19.99 39.76 30.04
CA ALA A 368 21.19 39.23 29.39
C ALA A 368 22.43 40.06 29.81
N SER A 369 22.95 39.81 31.01
CA SER A 369 24.17 40.48 31.51
C SER A 369 25.41 39.88 30.86
N LEU A 370 26.06 40.63 29.96
CA LEU A 370 27.38 40.25 29.45
C LEU A 370 28.44 40.39 30.56
N PRO A 371 29.42 39.46 30.67
CA PRO A 371 30.61 39.69 31.48
C PRO A 371 31.48 40.76 30.83
N THR A 372 31.99 41.69 31.64
CA THR A 372 32.81 42.82 31.18
C THR A 372 34.23 42.41 30.81
N SER A 373 34.70 42.83 29.64
CA SER A 373 36.13 43.00 29.33
C SER A 373 36.35 44.36 28.65
N HIS A 374 37.54 44.96 28.82
CA HIS A 374 37.73 46.38 28.57
C HIS A 374 37.98 46.73 27.09
N SER A 375 37.26 47.75 26.60
CA SER A 375 37.87 48.89 25.89
C SER A 375 36.87 50.06 25.81
N SER A 376 37.37 51.27 25.65
CA SER A 376 36.59 52.52 25.73
C SER A 376 36.54 53.26 24.39
N SER A 377 35.37 53.73 23.97
CA SER A 377 35.20 55.07 23.35
C SER A 377 33.74 55.47 23.06
N THR A 378 33.40 56.69 23.48
CA THR A 378 32.47 57.67 22.86
C THR A 378 31.05 57.30 22.38
N LEU A 379 30.07 57.79 23.15
CA LEU A 379 28.86 58.55 22.76
C LEU A 379 27.91 58.04 21.63
N GLY A 380 26.64 57.87 22.03
CA GLY A 380 25.52 58.56 21.35
C GLY A 380 24.55 57.68 20.54
N GLY A 381 23.31 57.51 21.03
CA GLY A 381 22.24 56.85 20.29
C GLY A 381 20.97 56.64 21.11
N LEU A 382 19.95 57.48 20.88
CA LEU A 382 18.67 57.50 21.59
C LEU A 382 17.97 56.13 21.69
N ALA A 383 17.43 55.80 22.87
CA ALA A 383 16.54 54.65 23.03
C ALA A 383 15.20 54.89 22.33
N SER A 384 14.80 53.98 21.43
CA SER A 384 13.44 53.91 20.91
C SER A 384 12.66 52.84 21.69
N ALA A 385 11.83 53.27 22.63
CA ALA A 385 10.95 52.38 23.38
C ALA A 385 9.81 51.90 22.47
N VAL A 386 9.86 50.64 22.04
CA VAL A 386 8.79 50.03 21.24
C VAL A 386 7.54 49.87 22.11
N LEU A 387 6.52 50.67 21.84
CA LEU A 387 5.22 50.59 22.49
C LEU A 387 4.57 49.21 22.24
N PRO A 388 4.04 48.53 23.27
CA PRO A 388 3.37 47.24 23.12
C PRO A 388 1.97 47.43 22.52
N GLY A 389 1.89 47.66 21.21
CA GLY A 389 0.63 48.06 20.56
C GLY A 389 0.48 47.80 19.06
N SER A 390 1.43 47.16 18.37
CA SER A 390 1.28 46.88 16.92
C SER A 390 2.01 45.61 16.44
N LEU A 391 1.46 44.45 16.78
CA LEU A 391 1.83 43.15 16.20
C LEU A 391 0.60 42.42 15.60
N LYS A 392 -0.21 43.14 14.83
CA LYS A 392 -1.28 42.55 13.98
C LYS A 392 -0.75 42.16 12.60
N SER A 393 0.38 41.45 12.57
CA SER A 393 0.96 40.87 11.35
C SER A 393 1.11 39.36 11.54
N ASN A 394 0.41 38.59 10.70
CA ASN A 394 0.53 37.13 10.66
C ASN A 394 1.84 36.64 9.99
N THR A 395 2.80 37.55 9.76
CA THR A 395 4.14 37.23 9.25
C THR A 395 5.21 37.78 10.19
N PRO A 396 6.25 37.01 10.56
CA PRO A 396 7.31 37.51 11.41
C PRO A 396 8.09 38.62 10.72
N THR A 397 8.21 39.77 11.39
CA THR A 397 9.16 40.83 11.02
C THR A 397 10.59 40.31 11.09
N ALA A 398 11.49 40.87 10.27
CA ALA A 398 12.81 40.29 10.00
C ALA A 398 13.64 39.94 11.25
N GLY A 399 13.56 40.75 12.32
CA GLY A 399 14.25 40.49 13.58
C GLY A 399 13.68 39.35 14.43
N ALA A 400 12.39 38.99 14.27
CA ALA A 400 11.73 37.94 15.06
C ALA A 400 11.94 36.52 14.50
N SER A 401 12.38 36.41 13.24
CA SER A 401 12.58 35.13 12.52
C SER A 401 13.38 34.07 13.29
N PRO A 402 14.52 34.37 13.95
CA PRO A 402 15.29 33.36 14.67
C PRO A 402 14.54 32.78 15.89
N ALA A 403 13.83 33.63 16.64
CA ALA A 403 13.06 33.20 17.80
C ALA A 403 11.87 32.32 17.39
N TRP A 404 11.14 32.71 16.34
CA TRP A 404 10.03 31.93 15.80
C TRP A 404 10.48 30.56 15.27
N ARG A 405 11.70 30.46 14.71
CA ARG A 405 12.29 29.19 14.29
C ARG A 405 12.65 28.31 15.49
N ALA A 406 13.23 28.86 16.54
CA ALA A 406 13.49 28.11 17.77
C ALA A 406 12.20 27.55 18.40
N ILE A 407 11.11 28.32 18.39
CA ILE A 407 9.79 27.89 18.85
C ILE A 407 9.23 26.78 17.97
N LEU A 408 9.34 26.87 16.64
CA LEU A 408 8.89 25.80 15.72
C LEU A 408 9.58 24.46 16.02
N TRP A 409 10.91 24.49 16.19
CA TRP A 409 11.68 23.28 16.50
C TRP A 409 11.33 22.69 17.87
N THR A 410 11.30 23.50 18.93
CA THR A 410 10.95 22.99 20.27
C THR A 410 9.50 22.50 20.39
N ARG A 411 8.60 22.93 19.50
CA ARG A 411 7.25 22.35 19.36
C ARG A 411 7.27 21.04 18.57
N LEU A 412 8.10 20.93 17.53
CA LEU A 412 8.30 19.70 16.77
C LEU A 412 8.89 18.57 17.64
N ASP A 413 9.86 18.88 18.51
CA ASP A 413 10.47 17.93 19.44
C ASP A 413 9.42 17.41 20.46
N LYS A 414 8.54 18.31 20.95
CA LYS A 414 7.40 17.95 21.80
C LYS A 414 6.38 17.08 21.06
N LEU A 415 6.06 17.41 19.80
CA LEU A 415 5.18 16.58 18.96
C LEU A 415 5.74 15.16 18.78
N CYS A 416 7.02 15.03 18.48
CA CYS A 416 7.68 13.72 18.36
C CYS A 416 7.57 12.94 19.68
N SER A 417 7.75 13.60 20.82
CA SER A 417 7.54 13.01 22.15
C SER A 417 6.10 12.54 22.38
N THR A 418 5.10 13.32 21.96
CA THR A 418 3.67 12.93 22.01
C THR A 418 3.36 11.73 21.10
N ILE A 419 3.96 11.67 19.91
CA ILE A 419 3.81 10.54 18.98
C ILE A 419 4.43 9.27 19.57
N VAL A 420 5.65 9.33 20.12
CA VAL A 420 6.28 8.18 20.80
C VAL A 420 5.45 7.71 22.00
N SER A 421 4.89 8.64 22.79
CA SER A 421 4.04 8.31 23.94
C SER A 421 2.74 7.61 23.52
N THR A 422 1.98 8.21 22.59
CA THR A 422 0.70 7.63 22.10
C THR A 422 0.88 6.29 21.38
N ILE A 423 1.96 6.12 20.59
CA ILE A 423 2.30 4.82 20.01
C ILE A 423 2.66 3.80 21.11
N SER A 424 3.34 4.21 22.19
CA SER A 424 3.60 3.32 23.33
C SER A 424 2.29 2.86 24.01
N GLN A 425 1.30 3.75 24.10
CA GLN A 425 -0.02 3.44 24.66
C GLN A 425 -0.80 2.45 23.76
N VAL A 426 -0.83 2.66 22.45
CA VAL A 426 -1.47 1.72 21.49
C VAL A 426 -0.74 0.37 21.47
N ALA A 427 0.59 0.37 21.50
CA ALA A 427 1.41 -0.85 21.60
C ALA A 427 1.10 -1.63 22.89
N LEU A 428 0.96 -0.94 24.02
CA LEU A 428 0.63 -1.54 25.30
C LEU A 428 -0.81 -2.09 25.31
N LEU A 429 -1.78 -1.34 24.77
CA LEU A 429 -3.17 -1.78 24.62
C LEU A 429 -3.26 -3.09 23.83
N GLN A 430 -2.61 -3.14 22.65
CA GLN A 430 -2.50 -4.36 21.83
C GLN A 430 -1.78 -5.50 22.57
N LYS A 431 -0.74 -5.21 23.36
CA LYS A 431 0.03 -6.19 24.15
C LYS A 431 -0.76 -6.77 25.33
N VAL A 432 -1.75 -6.05 25.86
CA VAL A 432 -2.68 -6.61 26.87
C VAL A 432 -3.77 -7.43 26.19
N LEU A 433 -4.34 -6.95 25.09
CA LEU A 433 -5.37 -7.64 24.30
C LEU A 433 -4.90 -9.00 23.74
N THR A 434 -3.64 -9.10 23.29
CA THR A 434 -3.04 -10.38 22.82
C THR A 434 -2.67 -11.35 23.94
N LYS A 435 -2.62 -10.89 25.20
CA LYS A 435 -2.24 -11.72 26.37
C LYS A 435 -3.42 -12.17 27.22
N ARG A 436 -4.54 -11.47 27.18
CA ARG A 436 -5.72 -11.78 27.98
C ARG A 436 -6.68 -12.69 27.21
N ARG A 437 -7.05 -13.79 27.85
CA ARG A 437 -8.14 -14.69 27.44
C ARG A 437 -9.35 -14.46 28.34
N ASP A 438 -10.53 -14.66 27.80
CA ASP A 438 -11.74 -14.80 28.60
C ASP A 438 -11.61 -16.00 29.56
N PRO A 439 -11.87 -15.84 30.88
CA PRO A 439 -11.90 -16.95 31.82
C PRO A 439 -12.93 -18.04 31.50
N VAL A 440 -13.99 -17.76 30.73
CA VAL A 440 -15.07 -18.71 30.41
C VAL A 440 -14.87 -19.42 29.07
N THR A 441 -14.73 -18.69 27.97
CA THR A 441 -14.58 -19.26 26.61
C THR A 441 -13.13 -19.53 26.18
N HIS A 442 -12.15 -19.02 26.93
CA HIS A 442 -10.71 -19.07 26.62
C HIS A 442 -10.27 -18.41 25.30
N ALA A 443 -11.18 -17.76 24.55
CA ALA A 443 -10.85 -16.93 23.39
C ALA A 443 -9.98 -15.72 23.79
N LEU A 444 -9.16 -15.19 22.88
CA LEU A 444 -8.36 -13.99 23.16
C LEU A 444 -9.23 -12.74 23.00
N LEU A 445 -9.02 -11.74 23.84
CA LEU A 445 -9.76 -10.47 23.74
C LEU A 445 -9.48 -9.71 22.43
N ILE A 446 -8.39 -10.02 21.72
CA ILE A 446 -8.12 -9.47 20.38
C ILE A 446 -9.01 -10.10 19.29
N ASP A 447 -9.40 -11.38 19.42
CA ASP A 447 -10.22 -12.08 18.42
C ASP A 447 -11.64 -11.50 18.36
N VAL A 448 -12.13 -11.02 19.50
CA VAL A 448 -13.41 -10.29 19.65
C VAL A 448 -13.39 -8.93 18.96
N ILE A 449 -12.21 -8.31 18.85
CA ILE A 449 -12.02 -7.01 18.19
C ILE A 449 -11.73 -7.20 16.69
N ARG A 450 -11.24 -8.37 16.26
CA ARG A 450 -10.95 -8.64 14.85
C ARG A 450 -11.00 -10.12 14.47
N PRO A 451 -11.74 -10.48 13.40
CA PRO A 451 -11.48 -11.69 12.64
C PRO A 451 -10.00 -11.77 12.18
N SER A 452 -9.44 -12.97 12.12
CA SER A 452 -8.00 -13.26 12.23
C SER A 452 -7.05 -12.75 11.12
N ASP A 453 -7.52 -11.94 10.17
CA ASP A 453 -6.85 -11.72 8.87
C ASP A 453 -6.77 -10.22 8.49
N GLY A 454 -5.97 -9.44 9.22
CA GLY A 454 -5.69 -8.04 8.80
C GLY A 454 -4.78 -7.21 9.72
N PRO A 455 -4.37 -6.01 9.26
CA PRO A 455 -3.32 -5.19 9.89
C PRO A 455 -3.64 -4.80 11.33
N THR A 456 -2.69 -5.04 12.23
CA THR A 456 -2.89 -4.92 13.68
C THR A 456 -3.15 -3.48 14.17
N LEU A 457 -3.59 -3.32 15.41
CA LEU A 457 -4.02 -2.02 15.98
C LEU A 457 -2.93 -0.94 15.88
N ILE A 458 -1.66 -1.30 16.15
CA ILE A 458 -0.52 -0.39 16.00
C ILE A 458 -0.20 -0.11 14.52
N THR A 459 -0.46 -1.07 13.63
CA THR A 459 -0.22 -0.96 12.18
C THR A 459 -1.17 0.06 11.56
N SER A 460 -2.48 -0.06 11.84
CA SER A 460 -3.48 0.90 11.35
C SER A 460 -3.29 2.28 11.99
N PHE A 461 -2.95 2.35 13.28
CA PHE A 461 -2.63 3.61 13.95
C PHE A 461 -1.40 4.30 13.33
N TRP A 462 -0.33 3.58 13.01
CA TRP A 462 0.86 4.13 12.37
C TRP A 462 0.59 4.66 10.96
N ILE A 463 -0.23 3.94 10.17
CA ILE A 463 -0.66 4.41 8.83
C ILE A 463 -1.47 5.70 8.97
N ASN A 464 -2.40 5.77 9.91
CA ASN A 464 -3.21 6.98 10.14
C ASN A 464 -2.35 8.17 10.60
N VAL A 465 -1.42 7.96 11.55
CA VAL A 465 -0.50 9.01 12.04
C VAL A 465 0.45 9.49 10.94
N THR A 466 0.99 8.60 10.11
CA THR A 466 1.88 9.00 9.00
C THR A 466 1.12 9.75 7.89
N GLN A 467 -0.09 9.32 7.54
CA GLN A 467 -0.97 10.08 6.64
C GLN A 467 -1.36 11.46 7.19
N LEU A 468 -1.64 11.56 8.49
CA LEU A 468 -1.95 12.82 9.17
C LEU A 468 -0.74 13.77 9.18
N LEU A 469 0.48 13.26 9.42
CA LEU A 469 1.72 14.04 9.28
C LEU A 469 1.90 14.58 7.86
N VAL A 470 1.74 13.73 6.84
CA VAL A 470 1.80 14.15 5.42
C VAL A 470 0.78 15.25 5.12
N ALA A 471 -0.47 15.08 5.57
CA ALA A 471 -1.55 16.03 5.29
C ALA A 471 -1.31 17.40 5.95
N GLU A 472 -1.07 17.45 7.26
CA GLU A 472 -0.93 18.72 7.99
C GLU A 472 0.37 19.45 7.66
N PHE A 473 1.50 18.76 7.40
CA PHE A 473 2.71 19.44 6.91
C PHE A 473 2.49 20.10 5.54
N GLN A 474 1.77 19.43 4.62
CA GLN A 474 1.41 20.04 3.33
C GLN A 474 0.42 21.20 3.49
N LEU A 475 -0.53 21.11 4.41
CA LEU A 475 -1.50 22.16 4.70
C LEU A 475 -0.81 23.40 5.29
N ALA A 476 0.06 23.19 6.28
CA ALA A 476 0.85 24.26 6.89
C ALA A 476 1.84 24.90 5.92
N ALA A 477 2.49 24.13 5.04
CA ALA A 477 3.39 24.68 4.02
C ALA A 477 2.65 25.48 2.92
N LYS A 478 1.35 25.24 2.72
CA LYS A 478 0.47 26.07 1.87
C LYS A 478 0.03 27.35 2.59
N ASN A 479 -0.34 27.24 3.87
CA ASN A 479 -0.86 28.36 4.66
C ASN A 479 0.22 29.31 5.21
N SER A 480 1.45 28.85 5.38
CA SER A 480 2.55 29.61 5.99
C SER A 480 3.83 29.52 5.18
N THR A 481 4.16 30.63 4.51
CA THR A 481 5.45 30.82 3.84
C THR A 481 6.61 30.80 4.83
N PHE A 482 6.42 31.21 6.09
CA PHE A 482 7.45 31.13 7.13
C PHE A 482 7.79 29.69 7.51
N VAL A 483 6.76 28.85 7.77
CA VAL A 483 6.96 27.42 8.08
C VAL A 483 7.59 26.73 6.88
N LYS A 484 7.03 26.91 5.68
CA LYS A 484 7.57 26.35 4.43
C LYS A 484 9.05 26.70 4.26
N ASN A 485 9.40 27.99 4.26
CA ASN A 485 10.77 28.44 4.06
C ASN A 485 11.72 27.89 5.14
N THR A 486 11.26 27.77 6.40
CA THR A 486 12.07 27.19 7.49
C THR A 486 12.36 25.71 7.23
N LEU A 487 11.32 24.90 6.97
CA LEU A 487 11.45 23.45 6.73
C LEU A 487 12.27 23.15 5.46
N GLU A 488 12.18 23.99 4.43
CA GLU A 488 13.00 23.87 3.20
C GLU A 488 14.45 24.34 3.38
N SER A 489 14.72 25.36 4.22
CA SER A 489 16.08 25.90 4.40
C SER A 489 16.89 25.17 5.48
N GLU A 490 16.23 24.66 6.51
CA GLU A 490 16.83 23.91 7.63
C GLU A 490 16.49 22.40 7.52
N PHE A 491 16.21 21.91 6.30
CA PHE A 491 15.83 20.52 6.00
C PHE A 491 16.74 19.44 6.62
N PRO A 492 18.09 19.56 6.67
CA PRO A 492 18.92 18.57 7.36
C PRO A 492 18.56 18.37 8.84
N LYS A 493 18.04 19.42 9.50
CA LYS A 493 17.54 19.33 10.89
C LYS A 493 16.18 18.65 10.95
N LEU A 494 15.31 18.85 9.97
CA LEU A 494 14.04 18.13 9.86
C LEU A 494 14.27 16.63 9.70
N VAL A 495 15.21 16.24 8.82
CA VAL A 495 15.63 14.83 8.66
C VAL A 495 16.12 14.27 9.99
N ARG A 496 16.99 14.99 10.73
CA ARG A 496 17.49 14.53 12.03
C ARG A 496 16.37 14.24 13.04
N VAL A 497 15.40 15.16 13.18
CA VAL A 497 14.26 14.98 14.10
C VAL A 497 13.36 13.81 13.69
N VAL A 498 13.16 13.58 12.40
CA VAL A 498 12.37 12.44 11.90
C VAL A 498 13.13 11.11 12.03
N SER A 499 14.46 11.10 11.89
CA SER A 499 15.30 9.93 12.18
C SER A 499 15.30 9.59 13.67
N GLU A 500 15.41 10.58 14.58
CA GLU A 500 15.29 10.37 16.04
C GLU A 500 13.90 9.85 16.45
N LEU A 501 12.83 10.34 15.80
CA LEU A 501 11.47 9.80 15.94
C LEU A 501 11.40 8.34 15.47
N TRP A 502 12.01 8.01 14.33
CA TRP A 502 12.04 6.64 13.81
C TRP A 502 12.81 5.68 14.71
N GLU A 503 14.00 6.04 15.19
CA GLU A 503 14.76 5.24 16.16
C GLU A 503 13.96 4.99 17.44
N SER A 504 13.18 5.99 17.88
CA SER A 504 12.29 5.87 19.04
C SER A 504 11.06 4.97 18.79
N VAL A 505 10.49 4.98 17.59
CA VAL A 505 9.26 4.24 17.24
C VAL A 505 9.54 2.82 16.74
N SER A 506 10.63 2.61 15.98
CA SER A 506 11.03 1.32 15.40
C SER A 506 10.95 0.13 16.38
N PRO A 507 11.55 0.14 17.58
CA PRO A 507 11.48 -0.99 18.51
C PRO A 507 10.06 -1.29 19.05
N ARG A 508 9.12 -0.36 18.91
CA ARG A 508 7.71 -0.53 19.30
C ARG A 508 6.89 -1.18 18.18
N LEU A 509 7.29 -0.98 16.93
CA LEU A 509 6.72 -1.62 15.74
C LEU A 509 7.30 -3.02 15.50
N THR A 510 8.63 -3.20 15.62
CA THR A 510 9.29 -4.47 15.25
C THR A 510 8.97 -5.65 16.16
N ASN A 511 8.56 -5.40 17.41
CA ASN A 511 8.07 -6.43 18.34
C ASN A 511 6.68 -7.00 17.95
N LEU A 512 6.06 -6.48 16.89
CA LEU A 512 4.74 -6.88 16.39
C LEU A 512 4.86 -7.13 14.87
N THR A 513 4.92 -8.41 14.49
CA THR A 513 5.30 -8.92 13.16
C THR A 513 4.73 -8.13 11.97
N MET A 514 5.60 -7.50 11.16
CA MET A 514 5.22 -6.76 9.96
C MET A 514 6.14 -7.02 8.76
N PRO A 515 5.81 -8.00 7.90
CA PRO A 515 5.66 -7.72 6.48
C PRO A 515 4.32 -6.99 6.26
N LEU A 516 4.31 -5.83 5.59
CA LEU A 516 3.04 -5.23 5.15
C LEU A 516 2.43 -6.09 4.03
N PRO A 517 1.10 -6.35 4.05
CA PRO A 517 0.46 -7.14 2.99
C PRO A 517 0.32 -6.30 1.71
N GLY A 518 1.35 -6.29 0.87
CA GLY A 518 1.33 -5.58 -0.42
C GLY A 518 2.58 -5.78 -1.28
N LYS A 519 2.38 -6.32 -2.49
CA LYS A 519 3.24 -6.09 -3.67
C LYS A 519 2.45 -5.12 -4.57
N ASN A 520 3.02 -4.32 -5.48
CA ASN A 520 4.35 -4.34 -6.10
C ASN A 520 4.66 -2.97 -6.77
N LYS A 521 5.89 -2.80 -7.26
CA LYS A 521 6.33 -1.94 -8.40
C LYS A 521 6.04 -0.43 -8.44
N ASP A 522 4.91 0.09 -7.97
CA ASP A 522 4.45 1.46 -8.30
C ASP A 522 4.83 2.54 -7.26
N GLY A 523 6.01 2.41 -6.66
CA GLY A 523 6.66 3.48 -5.89
C GLY A 523 6.05 3.83 -4.52
N GLN A 524 5.12 3.04 -4.00
CA GLN A 524 4.62 3.22 -2.62
C GLN A 524 5.55 2.60 -1.55
N PRO A 525 5.53 3.14 -0.32
CA PRO A 525 6.38 2.70 0.79
C PRO A 525 6.10 1.25 1.22
N ASN A 526 7.10 0.38 1.10
CA ASN A 526 7.00 -1.03 1.52
C ASN A 526 7.23 -1.23 3.02
N ASN A 527 8.04 -0.36 3.64
CA ASN A 527 8.36 -0.43 5.07
C ASN A 527 7.62 0.64 5.88
N ALA A 528 7.45 0.39 7.18
CA ALA A 528 6.93 1.37 8.12
C ALA A 528 7.82 2.64 8.23
N GLN A 529 9.11 2.54 7.88
CA GLN A 529 10.02 3.67 7.77
C GLN A 529 9.65 4.57 6.57
N ASP A 530 9.54 3.97 5.39
CA ASP A 530 9.25 4.66 4.13
C ASP A 530 7.94 5.49 4.20
N LEU A 531 6.93 4.99 4.94
CA LEU A 531 5.68 5.71 5.25
C LEU A 531 5.91 7.04 5.99
N LEU A 532 6.88 7.09 6.91
CA LEU A 532 7.23 8.31 7.63
C LEU A 532 8.05 9.26 6.74
N TRP A 533 9.02 8.75 5.99
CA TRP A 533 9.83 9.56 5.04
C TRP A 533 8.97 10.19 3.94
N THR A 534 7.81 9.62 3.63
CA THR A 534 6.83 10.20 2.68
C THR A 534 6.39 11.62 3.08
N CYS A 535 6.44 12.02 4.36
CA CYS A 535 6.12 13.39 4.78
C CYS A 535 7.23 14.41 4.46
N LEU A 536 8.47 13.95 4.23
CA LEU A 536 9.64 14.79 3.94
C LEU A 536 9.79 15.13 2.46
N LEU A 537 9.31 14.27 1.56
CA LEU A 537 9.52 14.35 0.10
C LEU A 537 9.29 15.75 -0.52
N PRO A 538 8.26 16.55 -0.13
CA PRO A 538 8.08 17.89 -0.71
C PRO A 538 9.23 18.84 -0.35
N PHE A 539 9.70 18.79 0.90
CA PHE A 539 10.77 19.63 1.42
C PHE A 539 12.14 19.13 0.95
N GLU A 540 12.33 17.81 0.81
CA GLU A 540 13.52 17.19 0.24
C GLU A 540 13.77 17.68 -1.18
N ASN A 541 12.75 17.62 -2.06
CA ASN A 541 12.87 18.07 -3.44
C ASN A 541 13.18 19.57 -3.54
N ALA A 542 12.56 20.41 -2.68
CA ALA A 542 12.86 21.84 -2.62
C ALA A 542 14.29 22.12 -2.13
N TYR A 543 14.74 21.44 -1.07
CA TYR A 543 16.10 21.54 -0.55
C TYR A 543 17.14 21.09 -1.57
N LEU A 544 16.97 19.92 -2.19
CA LEU A 544 17.87 19.39 -3.21
C LEU A 544 17.91 20.26 -4.46
N SER A 545 16.79 20.82 -4.91
CA SER A 545 16.77 21.78 -6.02
C SER A 545 17.55 23.05 -5.67
N ARG A 546 17.39 23.57 -4.45
CA ARG A 546 18.09 24.79 -3.99
C ARG A 546 19.58 24.56 -3.76
N SER A 547 19.95 23.39 -3.24
CA SER A 547 21.34 22.92 -3.09
C SER A 547 22.03 22.81 -4.45
N LEU A 548 21.34 22.24 -5.46
CA LEU A 548 21.81 22.18 -6.84
C LEU A 548 21.99 23.59 -7.44
N SER A 549 21.01 24.49 -7.30
CA SER A 549 21.15 25.89 -7.75
C SER A 549 22.37 26.56 -7.09
N ARG A 550 22.52 26.49 -5.76
CA ARG A 550 23.67 27.04 -5.04
C ARG A 550 25.01 26.52 -5.55
N MET A 551 25.11 25.27 -5.95
CA MET A 551 26.34 24.71 -6.55
C MET A 551 26.52 25.11 -8.03
N PHE A 552 25.43 25.33 -8.76
CA PHE A 552 25.46 25.77 -10.15
C PHE A 552 25.76 27.27 -10.29
N ASP A 553 25.31 28.12 -9.36
CA ASP A 553 25.48 29.57 -9.46
C ASP A 553 26.96 30.03 -9.49
N PRO A 554 27.87 29.51 -8.64
CA PRO A 554 29.31 29.76 -8.75
C PRO A 554 29.92 29.21 -10.05
N VAL A 555 29.49 28.03 -10.54
CA VAL A 555 29.93 27.46 -11.83
C VAL A 555 29.38 28.28 -13.02
N ASN A 556 28.27 28.97 -12.84
CA ASN A 556 27.71 29.89 -13.83
C ASN A 556 28.39 31.26 -13.82
N SER A 557 28.76 31.77 -12.64
CA SER A 557 29.55 33.00 -12.50
C SER A 557 30.98 32.84 -13.01
N ALA A 558 31.62 31.70 -12.72
CA ALA A 558 32.99 31.38 -13.15
C ALA A 558 33.13 31.25 -14.68
N PHE A 559 32.08 30.77 -15.35
CA PHE A 559 32.04 30.56 -16.80
C PHE A 559 30.87 31.35 -17.44
N PRO A 560 31.01 32.67 -17.65
CA PRO A 560 30.00 33.51 -18.30
C PRO A 560 29.79 33.10 -19.77
N SER A 561 28.52 33.09 -20.20
CA SER A 561 28.14 32.75 -21.58
C SER A 561 28.84 33.64 -22.61
N GLY A 562 29.60 33.03 -23.52
CA GLY A 562 30.32 33.74 -24.59
C GLY A 562 31.70 34.28 -24.20
N SER A 563 32.16 34.11 -22.95
CA SER A 563 33.58 34.34 -22.63
C SER A 563 34.45 33.23 -23.20
N VAL A 564 35.66 33.60 -23.64
CA VAL A 564 36.72 32.66 -24.08
C VAL A 564 37.82 32.54 -23.01
N THR A 565 37.78 33.37 -21.95
CA THR A 565 38.76 33.33 -20.86
C THR A 565 38.42 32.23 -19.84
N PRO A 566 39.36 31.34 -19.48
CA PRO A 566 39.15 30.39 -18.39
C PRO A 566 39.03 31.09 -17.02
N PRO A 567 38.28 30.52 -16.05
CA PRO A 567 38.10 31.09 -14.72
C PRO A 567 39.40 31.24 -13.89
N GLY A 568 39.35 32.11 -12.88
CA GLY A 568 40.46 32.35 -11.96
C GLY A 568 40.54 31.33 -10.80
N PRO A 569 41.65 31.32 -10.03
CA PRO A 569 41.80 30.43 -8.88
C PRO A 569 40.79 30.72 -7.77
N ASP A 570 40.34 31.97 -7.63
CA ASP A 570 39.37 32.39 -6.63
C ASP A 570 37.96 31.86 -6.95
N ASP A 571 37.59 31.79 -8.23
CA ASP A 571 36.34 31.17 -8.70
C ASP A 571 36.28 29.68 -8.30
N ILE A 572 37.37 28.96 -8.53
CA ILE A 572 37.52 27.55 -8.12
C ILE A 572 37.37 27.44 -6.60
N SER A 573 38.00 28.34 -5.83
CA SER A 573 37.87 28.37 -4.37
C SER A 573 36.43 28.59 -3.91
N SER A 574 35.67 29.43 -4.61
CA SER A 574 34.27 29.72 -4.33
C SER A 574 33.38 28.49 -4.61
N ILE A 575 33.58 27.82 -5.75
CA ILE A 575 32.89 26.57 -6.11
C ILE A 575 33.19 25.48 -5.07
N LEU A 576 34.46 25.24 -4.74
CA LEU A 576 34.90 24.24 -3.76
C LEU A 576 34.33 24.52 -2.36
N ARG A 577 34.34 25.78 -1.91
CA ARG A 577 33.76 26.19 -0.62
C ARG A 577 32.26 25.90 -0.57
N THR A 578 31.52 26.23 -1.64
CA THR A 578 30.07 25.98 -1.69
C THR A 578 29.76 24.49 -1.65
N ILE A 579 30.42 23.68 -2.48
CA ILE A 579 30.30 22.20 -2.46
C ILE A 579 30.63 21.65 -1.06
N THR A 580 31.69 22.14 -0.42
CA THR A 580 32.09 21.73 0.94
C THR A 580 30.99 22.05 1.95
N SER A 581 30.38 23.24 1.89
CA SER A 581 29.34 23.64 2.84
C SER A 581 28.02 22.85 2.69
N GLU A 582 27.62 22.51 1.45
CA GLU A 582 26.43 21.69 1.21
C GLU A 582 26.66 20.23 1.65
N LEU A 583 27.85 19.66 1.40
CA LEU A 583 28.22 18.34 1.92
C LEU A 583 28.31 18.32 3.45
N GLN A 584 28.87 19.36 4.08
CA GLN A 584 28.93 19.49 5.54
C GLN A 584 27.54 19.61 6.17
N ALA A 585 26.62 20.37 5.55
CA ALA A 585 25.24 20.49 6.00
C ALA A 585 24.47 19.16 5.95
N ALA A 586 24.79 18.30 4.98
CA ALA A 586 24.21 16.97 4.86
C ALA A 586 24.84 15.93 5.82
N ASN A 587 26.10 16.11 6.25
CA ASN A 587 26.96 15.10 6.88
C ASN A 587 26.42 14.42 8.15
N ALA A 588 25.33 14.91 8.74
CA ALA A 588 24.65 14.27 9.87
C ALA A 588 23.78 13.06 9.47
N ASP A 589 23.33 12.95 8.20
CA ASP A 589 22.47 11.87 7.73
C ASP A 589 23.00 11.25 6.43
N GLY A 590 23.24 9.93 6.45
CA GLY A 590 23.88 9.23 5.33
C GLY A 590 23.06 9.21 4.03
N PHE A 591 21.73 9.18 4.13
CA PHE A 591 20.85 9.22 2.95
C PHE A 591 20.91 10.61 2.30
N LEU A 592 20.87 11.67 3.12
CA LEU A 592 20.99 13.05 2.65
C LEU A 592 22.38 13.34 2.04
N VAL A 593 23.48 12.83 2.62
CA VAL A 593 24.83 12.94 2.02
C VAL A 593 24.87 12.26 0.65
N THR A 594 24.20 11.12 0.48
CA THR A 594 24.14 10.41 -0.81
C THR A 594 23.37 11.22 -1.87
N LEU A 595 22.29 11.90 -1.48
CA LEU A 595 21.51 12.76 -2.36
C LEU A 595 22.23 14.06 -2.73
N VAL A 596 22.88 14.72 -1.77
CA VAL A 596 23.72 15.90 -2.05
C VAL A 596 24.94 15.52 -2.88
N GLY A 597 25.57 14.36 -2.63
CA GLY A 597 26.65 13.81 -3.46
C GLY A 597 26.26 13.61 -4.93
N ARG A 598 25.00 13.22 -5.21
CA ARG A 598 24.45 13.21 -6.58
C ARG A 598 24.32 14.60 -7.20
N ASN A 599 24.04 15.64 -6.42
CA ASN A 599 24.03 17.02 -6.90
C ASN A 599 25.46 17.58 -7.09
N VAL A 600 26.41 17.22 -6.23
CA VAL A 600 27.85 17.49 -6.43
C VAL A 600 28.35 16.85 -7.73
N SER A 601 27.97 15.60 -7.99
CA SER A 601 28.27 14.89 -9.24
C SER A 601 27.76 15.65 -10.49
N LYS A 602 26.54 16.22 -10.42
CA LYS A 602 26.00 17.09 -11.49
C LYS A 602 26.80 18.40 -11.64
N ALA A 603 27.21 19.03 -10.53
CA ALA A 603 27.99 20.27 -10.56
C ALA A 603 29.40 20.05 -11.13
N ILE A 604 30.05 18.94 -10.78
CA ILE A 604 31.33 18.49 -11.37
C ILE A 604 31.17 18.30 -12.88
N LYS A 605 30.11 17.64 -13.34
CA LYS A 605 29.85 17.42 -14.77
C LYS A 605 29.50 18.71 -15.52
N LEU A 606 28.78 19.65 -14.90
CA LEU A 606 28.56 20.99 -15.46
C LEU A 606 29.88 21.75 -15.66
N LEU A 607 30.77 21.72 -14.67
CA LEU A 607 32.09 22.34 -14.76
C LEU A 607 32.95 21.68 -15.85
N ALA A 608 32.90 20.36 -16.00
CA ALA A 608 33.57 19.65 -17.08
C ALA A 608 33.06 20.08 -18.46
N VAL A 609 31.74 20.02 -18.71
CA VAL A 609 31.13 20.42 -19.99
C VAL A 609 31.44 21.88 -20.33
N LYS A 610 31.41 22.79 -19.34
CA LYS A 610 31.80 24.19 -19.59
C LYS A 610 33.29 24.36 -19.89
N SER A 611 34.16 23.61 -19.23
CA SER A 611 35.59 23.62 -19.52
C SER A 611 35.90 23.06 -20.91
N GLU A 612 35.15 22.05 -21.36
CA GLU A 612 35.19 21.50 -22.71
C GLU A 612 34.79 22.54 -23.77
N THR A 613 33.78 23.37 -23.52
CA THR A 613 33.43 24.49 -24.44
C THR A 613 34.50 25.58 -24.56
N LEU A 614 35.48 25.62 -23.64
CA LEU A 614 36.63 26.54 -23.70
C LEU A 614 37.88 25.92 -24.33
N PHE A 615 37.87 24.63 -24.67
CA PHE A 615 39.02 23.92 -25.26
C PHE A 615 39.40 24.50 -26.63
N ALA A 616 40.70 24.70 -26.85
CA ALA A 616 41.28 25.11 -28.12
C ALA A 616 41.72 23.90 -28.94
N THR A 617 41.09 23.68 -30.10
CA THR A 617 41.39 22.59 -31.05
C THR A 617 41.98 23.09 -32.37
N ASP A 618 42.21 24.39 -32.49
CA ASP A 618 42.92 25.04 -33.60
C ASP A 618 44.40 24.61 -33.68
N PRO A 619 45.04 24.65 -34.87
CA PRO A 619 46.43 24.21 -35.03
C PRO A 619 47.43 24.97 -34.14
N GLU A 620 47.15 26.24 -33.83
CA GLU A 620 47.97 27.07 -32.93
C GLU A 620 48.00 26.55 -31.49
N ALA A 621 47.01 25.75 -31.07
CA ALA A 621 47.01 25.04 -29.80
C ALA A 621 48.14 23.98 -29.70
N SER A 622 48.59 23.43 -30.84
CA SER A 622 49.64 22.39 -30.92
C SER A 622 51.02 22.89 -31.33
N GLN A 623 51.20 24.19 -31.60
CA GLN A 623 52.42 24.75 -32.20
C GLN A 623 53.63 24.79 -31.25
N ILE A 624 54.74 24.12 -31.59
CA ILE A 624 55.92 23.97 -30.71
C ILE A 624 57.10 24.81 -31.20
N SER A 625 56.83 26.03 -31.69
CA SER A 625 57.84 26.93 -32.24
C SER A 625 57.39 28.38 -32.10
N GLY A 626 58.23 29.20 -31.47
CA GLY A 626 57.87 30.57 -31.08
C GLY A 626 57.26 30.65 -29.67
N PRO A 627 56.79 31.85 -29.25
CA PRO A 627 56.18 32.05 -27.94
C PRO A 627 54.85 31.29 -27.83
N CYS A 628 54.53 30.84 -26.62
CA CYS A 628 53.29 30.13 -26.29
C CYS A 628 52.04 30.92 -26.74
N THR A 629 51.19 30.28 -27.54
CA THR A 629 50.04 30.92 -28.21
C THR A 629 48.91 31.24 -27.24
N SER A 630 47.94 32.08 -27.66
CA SER A 630 46.73 32.36 -26.87
C SER A 630 45.91 31.09 -26.61
N SER A 631 45.76 30.23 -27.62
CA SER A 631 45.13 28.92 -27.53
C SER A 631 45.86 27.96 -26.59
N GLN A 632 47.19 27.92 -26.63
CA GLN A 632 47.99 27.16 -25.66
C GLN A 632 47.82 27.69 -24.24
N SER A 633 47.94 29.01 -24.03
CA SER A 633 47.77 29.62 -22.72
C SER A 633 46.37 29.36 -22.14
N ARG A 634 45.33 29.32 -22.99
CA ARG A 634 43.97 28.90 -22.65
C ARG A 634 43.92 27.43 -22.22
N ASN A 635 44.42 26.50 -23.03
CA ASN A 635 44.42 25.06 -22.71
C ASN A 635 45.23 24.74 -21.44
N ILE A 636 46.42 25.32 -21.28
CA ILE A 636 47.26 25.14 -20.09
C ILE A 636 46.55 25.68 -18.83
N THR A 637 45.85 26.82 -18.94
CA THR A 637 45.09 27.38 -17.82
C THR A 637 43.86 26.53 -17.47
N LEU A 638 43.17 25.95 -18.46
CA LEU A 638 42.09 24.97 -18.23
C LEU A 638 42.62 23.73 -17.51
N VAL A 639 43.76 23.18 -17.92
CA VAL A 639 44.39 22.02 -17.26
C VAL A 639 44.75 22.34 -15.81
N ASN A 640 45.37 23.49 -15.57
CA ASN A 640 45.66 24.02 -14.23
C ASN A 640 44.40 24.13 -13.36
N LEU A 641 43.28 24.60 -13.94
CA LEU A 641 41.99 24.71 -13.25
C LEU A 641 41.38 23.35 -12.92
N LEU A 642 41.36 22.42 -13.89
CA LEU A 642 40.74 21.10 -13.73
C LEU A 642 41.47 20.25 -12.69
N ASP A 643 42.80 20.31 -12.66
CA ASP A 643 43.64 19.69 -11.63
C ASP A 643 43.44 20.35 -10.25
N GLN A 644 43.50 21.68 -10.15
CA GLN A 644 43.25 22.39 -8.89
C GLN A 644 41.86 22.04 -8.32
N PHE A 645 40.85 21.92 -9.19
CA PHE A 645 39.51 21.49 -8.81
C PHE A 645 39.48 20.01 -8.38
N GLN A 646 40.09 19.09 -9.14
CA GLN A 646 40.17 17.67 -8.75
C GLN A 646 40.85 17.47 -7.39
N ARG A 647 42.01 18.11 -7.17
CA ARG A 647 42.73 18.05 -5.89
C ARG A 647 41.92 18.70 -4.77
N GLY A 648 41.27 19.83 -5.04
CA GLY A 648 40.36 20.50 -4.11
C GLY A 648 39.18 19.64 -3.66
N VAL A 649 38.54 18.89 -4.58
CA VAL A 649 37.45 17.96 -4.24
C VAL A 649 37.98 16.74 -3.47
N ARG A 650 39.11 16.15 -3.89
CA ARG A 650 39.74 15.01 -3.18
C ARG A 650 40.15 15.38 -1.74
N ALA A 651 40.57 16.63 -1.52
CA ALA A 651 40.97 17.15 -0.20
C ALA A 651 39.79 17.54 0.71
N MET A 652 38.53 17.45 0.27
CA MET A 652 37.37 17.75 1.12
C MET A 652 37.31 16.79 2.32
N PRO A 653 36.98 17.26 3.55
CA PRO A 653 37.03 16.42 4.75
C PRO A 653 36.23 15.12 4.67
N LEU A 654 35.08 15.11 4.00
CA LEU A 654 34.29 13.89 3.78
C LEU A 654 35.06 12.84 2.97
N LEU A 655 35.70 13.24 1.86
CA LEU A 655 36.44 12.32 1.00
C LEU A 655 37.74 11.87 1.66
N ALA A 656 38.45 12.80 2.32
CA ALA A 656 39.67 12.50 3.06
C ALA A 656 39.41 11.52 4.22
N ASN A 657 38.33 11.70 4.99
CA ASN A 657 37.98 10.82 6.10
C ASN A 657 37.58 9.40 5.63
N VAL A 658 36.83 9.27 4.53
CA VAL A 658 36.47 7.97 3.96
C VAL A 658 37.70 7.26 3.35
N ALA A 659 38.62 8.00 2.74
CA ALA A 659 39.88 7.45 2.23
C ALA A 659 40.82 6.99 3.35
N ALA A 660 40.88 7.73 4.47
CA ALA A 660 41.68 7.36 5.64
C ALA A 660 41.04 6.25 6.49
N ASN A 661 39.70 6.13 6.49
CA ASN A 661 38.97 5.11 7.23
C ASN A 661 37.83 4.49 6.39
N PRO A 662 38.11 3.41 5.64
CA PRO A 662 37.12 2.71 4.82
C PRO A 662 36.00 2.01 5.61
N ALA A 663 36.11 1.90 6.94
CA ALA A 663 35.07 1.35 7.82
C ALA A 663 34.01 2.40 8.25
N SER A 664 33.99 3.55 7.57
CA SER A 664 32.96 4.58 7.71
C SER A 664 31.59 4.13 7.17
N SER A 665 30.53 4.88 7.47
CA SER A 665 29.15 4.47 7.17
C SER A 665 28.92 4.22 5.67
N SER A 666 28.21 3.13 5.35
CA SER A 666 28.00 2.64 3.98
C SER A 666 27.38 3.68 3.03
N ALA A 667 26.53 4.56 3.55
CA ALA A 667 25.93 5.65 2.79
C ALA A 667 26.94 6.78 2.47
N SER A 668 27.83 7.13 3.41
CA SER A 668 28.93 8.07 3.14
C SER A 668 29.93 7.51 2.13
N LEU A 669 30.19 6.20 2.17
CA LEU A 669 30.98 5.51 1.14
C LEU A 669 30.32 5.61 -0.25
N ALA A 670 29.02 5.36 -0.35
CA ALA A 670 28.26 5.48 -1.60
C ALA A 670 28.29 6.92 -2.17
N ALA A 671 28.16 7.94 -1.31
CA ALA A 671 28.28 9.33 -1.71
C ALA A 671 29.69 9.68 -2.25
N VAL A 672 30.74 9.19 -1.59
CA VAL A 672 32.14 9.38 -2.03
C VAL A 672 32.41 8.70 -3.36
N GLN A 673 31.89 7.48 -3.59
CA GLN A 673 31.99 6.79 -4.89
C GLN A 673 31.33 7.59 -6.02
N ILE A 674 30.11 8.11 -5.80
CA ILE A 674 29.38 8.95 -6.78
C ILE A 674 30.15 10.23 -7.16
N ILE A 675 30.91 10.80 -6.23
CA ILE A 675 31.77 11.96 -6.47
C ILE A 675 33.06 11.54 -7.19
N GLN A 676 33.71 10.45 -6.76
CA GLN A 676 34.93 9.92 -7.40
C GLN A 676 34.68 9.52 -8.86
N ASP A 677 33.55 8.92 -9.18
CA ASP A 677 33.17 8.58 -10.56
C ASP A 677 32.97 9.84 -11.43
N ALA A 678 32.43 10.92 -10.87
CA ALA A 678 32.36 12.20 -11.59
C ALA A 678 33.76 12.80 -11.86
N LEU A 679 34.70 12.65 -10.91
CA LEU A 679 36.08 13.10 -11.10
C LEU A 679 36.84 12.27 -12.16
N LYS A 680 36.45 11.02 -12.43
CA LYS A 680 37.01 10.23 -13.56
C LYS A 680 36.67 10.86 -14.91
N ASP A 681 35.49 11.45 -15.06
CA ASP A 681 35.11 12.16 -16.29
C ASP A 681 35.92 13.46 -16.46
N VAL A 682 36.22 14.17 -15.35
CA VAL A 682 37.15 15.32 -15.35
C VAL A 682 38.58 14.90 -15.72
N GLY A 683 39.01 13.71 -15.28
CA GLY A 683 40.30 13.13 -15.67
C GLY A 683 40.43 12.94 -17.19
N LYS A 684 39.45 12.28 -17.81
CA LYS A 684 39.39 12.09 -19.27
C LYS A 684 39.43 13.41 -20.04
N LEU A 685 38.72 14.43 -19.56
CA LEU A 685 38.73 15.76 -20.18
C LEU A 685 40.13 16.40 -20.10
N LEU A 686 40.82 16.26 -18.97
CA LEU A 686 42.19 16.73 -18.81
C LEU A 686 43.14 16.00 -19.78
N ASP A 687 43.09 14.67 -19.84
CA ASP A 687 43.86 13.87 -20.81
C ASP A 687 43.60 14.33 -22.26
N ASN A 688 42.34 14.52 -22.64
CA ASN A 688 41.94 14.99 -23.97
C ASN A 688 42.47 16.40 -24.32
N ILE A 689 42.53 17.32 -23.36
CA ILE A 689 43.06 18.68 -23.57
C ILE A 689 44.59 18.66 -23.75
N VAL A 690 45.29 17.75 -23.07
CA VAL A 690 46.77 17.74 -23.04
C VAL A 690 47.38 16.88 -24.15
N ALA A 691 46.75 15.76 -24.52
CA ALA A 691 47.32 14.79 -25.47
C ALA A 691 47.79 15.44 -26.80
N PRO A 692 47.00 16.29 -27.50
CA PRO A 692 47.43 16.86 -28.79
C PRO A 692 48.73 17.67 -28.72
N LEU A 693 48.99 18.33 -27.59
CA LEU A 693 50.21 19.11 -27.37
C LEU A 693 51.43 18.20 -27.12
N PHE A 694 51.26 17.10 -26.38
CA PHE A 694 52.34 16.16 -26.04
C PHE A 694 52.65 15.18 -27.19
N ASP A 695 51.64 14.82 -27.99
CA ASP A 695 51.82 14.07 -29.23
C ASP A 695 52.58 14.93 -30.26
N ALA A 696 52.22 16.21 -30.38
CA ALA A 696 52.99 17.17 -31.16
C ALA A 696 54.44 17.32 -30.64
N MET A 697 54.69 17.29 -29.32
CA MET A 697 56.07 17.28 -28.77
C MET A 697 56.84 16.07 -29.30
N CYS A 698 56.24 14.89 -29.26
CA CYS A 698 56.87 13.67 -29.78
C CYS A 698 57.18 13.78 -31.28
N ILE A 699 56.24 14.28 -32.09
CA ILE A 699 56.42 14.49 -33.54
C ILE A 699 57.53 15.51 -33.84
N HIS A 700 57.57 16.64 -33.14
CA HIS A 700 58.60 17.67 -33.35
C HIS A 700 60.00 17.21 -32.90
N LEU A 701 60.09 16.40 -31.84
CA LEU A 701 61.34 15.77 -31.40
C LEU A 701 61.82 14.71 -32.40
N GLU A 702 60.92 13.83 -32.90
CA GLU A 702 61.22 12.87 -33.97
C GLU A 702 61.70 13.59 -35.24
N ALA A 703 61.05 14.69 -35.63
CA ALA A 703 61.46 15.53 -36.76
C ALA A 703 62.84 16.20 -36.61
N ARG A 704 63.40 16.28 -35.41
CA ARG A 704 64.82 16.66 -35.21
C ARG A 704 65.75 15.46 -35.26
N LEU A 705 65.36 14.32 -34.68
CA LEU A 705 66.13 13.08 -34.74
C LEU A 705 66.27 12.55 -36.17
N LEU A 706 65.28 12.72 -37.04
CA LEU A 706 65.34 12.32 -38.46
C LEU A 706 66.51 12.97 -39.24
N LYS A 707 67.00 14.14 -38.81
CA LYS A 707 68.15 14.81 -39.46
C LYS A 707 69.45 14.01 -39.33
N MET A 708 69.51 13.04 -38.41
CA MET A 708 70.57 12.02 -38.33
C MET A 708 70.75 11.25 -39.65
N HIS A 709 69.68 11.05 -40.44
CA HIS A 709 69.77 10.38 -41.74
C HIS A 709 70.25 11.30 -42.89
N ALA A 710 70.51 12.58 -42.61
CA ALA A 710 71.10 13.54 -43.55
C ALA A 710 72.56 13.91 -43.21
N THR A 711 73.08 13.46 -42.06
CA THR A 711 74.48 13.67 -41.66
C THR A 711 75.38 12.53 -42.14
N ASP A 712 76.55 12.90 -42.68
CA ASP A 712 77.54 11.93 -43.16
C ASP A 712 78.27 11.21 -42.01
N TYR A 713 78.00 9.92 -41.88
CA TYR A 713 78.63 8.98 -40.95
C TYR A 713 79.62 8.02 -41.63
N SER A 714 79.92 8.18 -42.93
CA SER A 714 80.84 7.29 -43.67
C SER A 714 82.32 7.44 -43.28
N LYS A 715 82.68 8.57 -42.66
CA LYS A 715 84.07 8.97 -42.44
C LYS A 715 84.84 7.98 -41.56
N ALA A 716 86.09 7.73 -41.96
CA ALA A 716 87.08 7.04 -41.13
C ALA A 716 87.34 7.81 -39.81
N ALA A 717 87.90 7.12 -38.81
CA ALA A 717 88.29 7.76 -37.57
C ALA A 717 89.35 8.85 -37.82
N PRO A 718 89.35 9.97 -37.07
CA PRO A 718 90.43 10.93 -37.13
C PRO A 718 91.76 10.28 -36.69
N PRO A 719 92.91 10.75 -37.18
CA PRO A 719 94.22 10.28 -36.72
C PRO A 719 94.34 10.48 -35.20
N SER A 720 94.97 9.52 -34.52
CA SER A 720 95.02 9.44 -33.06
C SER A 720 96.07 10.36 -32.43
N ASP A 721 96.10 11.63 -32.84
CA ASP A 721 96.87 12.67 -32.17
C ASP A 721 96.20 13.09 -30.86
N ARG A 722 96.99 13.27 -29.80
CA ARG A 722 96.47 13.53 -28.45
C ARG A 722 95.83 14.91 -28.26
N ASP A 723 96.09 15.83 -29.20
CA ASP A 723 95.54 17.18 -29.21
C ASP A 723 94.35 17.35 -30.19
N ALA A 724 93.88 16.25 -30.82
CA ALA A 724 92.69 16.28 -31.66
C ALA A 724 91.44 16.56 -30.80
N PRO A 725 90.53 17.47 -31.21
CA PRO A 725 89.32 17.77 -30.45
C PRO A 725 88.41 16.55 -30.36
N ALA A 726 87.68 16.44 -29.24
CA ALA A 726 86.69 15.38 -29.03
C ALA A 726 85.67 15.35 -30.19
N ALA A 727 85.28 14.15 -30.62
CA ALA A 727 84.51 13.92 -31.84
C ALA A 727 83.29 14.86 -31.95
N GLU A 728 83.28 15.70 -32.99
CA GLU A 728 82.29 16.76 -33.18
C GLU A 728 80.86 16.20 -33.20
N CYS A 729 80.02 16.67 -32.27
CA CYS A 729 78.60 16.35 -32.22
C CYS A 729 77.87 16.83 -33.48
N SER A 730 76.89 16.05 -33.91
CA SER A 730 76.05 16.33 -35.07
C SER A 730 75.14 17.55 -34.82
N PRO A 731 74.92 18.42 -35.82
CA PRO A 731 74.15 19.66 -35.64
C PRO A 731 72.70 19.42 -35.19
N PHE A 732 72.10 18.29 -35.55
CA PHE A 732 70.74 17.95 -35.11
C PHE A 732 70.62 17.75 -33.60
N VAL A 733 71.69 17.36 -32.89
CA VAL A 733 71.66 17.18 -31.43
C VAL A 733 71.63 18.54 -30.73
N HIS A 734 72.30 19.55 -31.29
CA HIS A 734 72.20 20.93 -30.82
C HIS A 734 70.82 21.53 -31.12
N GLU A 735 70.22 21.26 -32.29
CA GLU A 735 68.82 21.63 -32.57
C GLU A 735 67.82 20.94 -31.62
N PHE A 736 68.05 19.66 -31.32
CA PHE A 736 67.22 18.89 -30.38
C PHE A 736 67.32 19.47 -28.97
N ALA A 737 68.53 19.77 -28.48
CA ALA A 737 68.75 20.40 -27.18
C ALA A 737 68.09 21.79 -27.08
N ALA A 738 68.16 22.59 -28.15
CA ALA A 738 67.48 23.89 -28.21
C ALA A 738 65.94 23.74 -28.15
N LEU A 739 65.38 22.77 -28.90
CA LEU A 739 63.94 22.48 -28.88
C LEU A 739 63.48 21.96 -27.50
N VAL A 740 64.24 21.07 -26.86
CA VAL A 740 63.92 20.56 -25.53
C VAL A 740 64.00 21.65 -24.46
N SER A 741 65.01 22.53 -24.54
CA SER A 741 65.12 23.69 -23.66
C SER A 741 63.90 24.61 -23.79
N HIS A 742 63.53 24.96 -25.03
CA HIS A 742 62.35 25.78 -25.36
C HIS A 742 61.03 25.17 -24.84
N ILE A 743 60.84 23.86 -25.03
CA ILE A 743 59.67 23.13 -24.49
C ILE A 743 59.62 23.24 -22.96
N SER A 744 60.76 23.10 -22.26
CA SER A 744 60.80 23.15 -20.79
C SER A 744 60.67 24.57 -20.22
N SER A 745 61.15 25.60 -20.95
CA SER A 745 61.13 27.00 -20.49
C SER A 745 59.85 27.75 -20.84
N GLU A 746 59.29 27.59 -22.04
CA GLU A 746 58.13 28.37 -22.51
C GLU A 746 56.79 27.67 -22.30
N ILE A 747 56.75 26.34 -22.50
CA ILE A 747 55.50 25.56 -22.50
C ILE A 747 55.30 24.89 -21.13
N LEU A 748 56.19 23.96 -20.76
CA LEU A 748 56.05 23.17 -19.53
C LEU A 748 56.15 24.02 -18.25
N ALA A 749 56.85 25.16 -18.29
CA ALA A 749 56.94 26.09 -17.16
C ALA A 749 55.58 26.72 -16.76
N ARG A 750 54.57 26.68 -17.63
CA ARG A 750 53.24 27.25 -17.38
C ARG A 750 52.26 26.25 -16.77
N PHE A 751 52.61 24.96 -16.72
CA PHE A 751 51.84 23.93 -16.03
C PHE A 751 52.14 23.98 -14.51
N LYS A 752 51.08 23.95 -13.70
CA LYS A 752 51.12 23.90 -12.24
C LYS A 752 50.75 22.50 -11.69
N CYS A 753 50.42 21.58 -12.58
CA CYS A 753 49.92 20.23 -12.29
C CYS A 753 51.09 19.25 -12.23
N GLU A 754 51.92 19.31 -11.18
CA GLU A 754 53.19 18.56 -11.12
C GLU A 754 53.00 17.05 -11.31
N GLU A 755 52.00 16.43 -10.69
CA GLU A 755 51.69 14.99 -10.84
C GLU A 755 51.38 14.60 -12.29
N VAL A 756 50.43 15.27 -12.92
CA VAL A 756 49.99 14.94 -14.29
C VAL A 756 51.07 15.30 -15.31
N THR A 757 51.70 16.46 -15.15
CA THR A 757 52.77 16.92 -16.04
C THR A 757 53.98 16.00 -15.95
N SER A 758 54.32 15.50 -14.75
CA SER A 758 55.41 14.53 -14.57
C SER A 758 55.18 13.27 -15.40
N VAL A 759 54.02 12.62 -15.28
CA VAL A 759 53.68 11.39 -16.03
C VAL A 759 53.71 11.62 -17.54
N LEU A 760 53.26 12.78 -18.02
CA LEU A 760 53.23 13.07 -19.45
C LEU A 760 54.62 13.45 -20.00
N VAL A 761 55.43 14.19 -19.23
CA VAL A 761 56.84 14.46 -19.56
C VAL A 761 57.67 13.17 -19.52
N GLN A 762 57.40 12.26 -18.58
CA GLN A 762 58.01 10.92 -18.53
C GLN A 762 57.77 10.16 -19.83
N ARG A 763 56.52 10.16 -20.35
CA ARG A 763 56.19 9.54 -21.65
C ARG A 763 56.99 10.15 -22.80
N VAL A 764 57.12 11.49 -22.86
CA VAL A 764 57.92 12.19 -23.89
C VAL A 764 59.40 11.82 -23.79
N CYS A 765 59.98 11.78 -22.59
CA CYS A 765 61.37 11.34 -22.37
C CYS A 765 61.61 9.91 -22.85
N CYS A 766 60.75 8.97 -22.43
CA CYS A 766 60.82 7.57 -22.85
C CYS A 766 60.68 7.42 -24.38
N ARG A 767 59.72 8.13 -24.99
CA ARG A 767 59.52 8.15 -26.45
C ARG A 767 60.74 8.68 -27.19
N ALA A 768 61.33 9.78 -26.71
CA ALA A 768 62.53 10.36 -27.32
C ALA A 768 63.74 9.40 -27.26
N MET A 769 63.96 8.70 -26.13
CA MET A 769 65.02 7.69 -26.01
C MET A 769 64.82 6.54 -27.01
N THR A 770 63.62 5.96 -27.07
CA THR A 770 63.29 4.89 -28.01
C THR A 770 63.52 5.33 -29.47
N LEU A 771 63.10 6.55 -29.81
CA LEU A 771 63.32 7.11 -31.15
C LEU A 771 64.80 7.35 -31.48
N PHE A 772 65.60 7.86 -30.54
CA PHE A 772 67.02 8.07 -30.75
C PHE A 772 67.72 6.74 -31.08
N VAL A 773 67.47 5.70 -30.27
CA VAL A 773 68.07 4.38 -30.47
C VAL A 773 67.57 3.72 -31.76
N ARG A 774 66.26 3.81 -32.06
CA ARG A 774 65.66 3.32 -33.32
C ARG A 774 66.31 3.98 -34.54
N HIS A 775 66.45 5.31 -34.57
CA HIS A 775 67.06 6.00 -35.71
C HIS A 775 68.57 5.73 -35.81
N ALA A 776 69.30 5.69 -34.68
CA ALA A 776 70.73 5.39 -34.67
C ALA A 776 71.05 3.97 -35.17
N ALA A 777 70.20 2.97 -34.86
CA ALA A 777 70.31 1.62 -35.39
C ALA A 777 70.03 1.53 -36.91
N LEU A 778 69.38 2.54 -37.50
CA LEU A 778 69.08 2.61 -38.93
C LEU A 778 70.09 3.47 -39.73
N VAL A 779 71.11 4.04 -39.09
CA VAL A 779 72.15 4.85 -39.74
C VAL A 779 73.06 3.97 -40.63
N ARG A 780 73.18 4.36 -41.90
CA ARG A 780 74.05 3.72 -42.89
C ARG A 780 74.36 4.70 -44.04
N PRO A 781 75.58 4.73 -44.60
CA PRO A 781 76.80 4.01 -44.18
C PRO A 781 77.34 4.50 -42.82
N LEU A 782 78.06 3.63 -42.11
CA LEU A 782 78.60 3.89 -40.77
C LEU A 782 80.07 3.46 -40.66
N GLY A 783 80.99 4.40 -40.81
CA GLY A 783 82.43 4.22 -40.57
C GLY A 783 82.83 4.43 -39.11
N ASP A 784 84.10 4.19 -38.77
CA ASP A 784 84.57 4.27 -37.37
C ASP A 784 84.56 5.69 -36.81
N GLY A 785 84.82 6.71 -37.63
CA GLY A 785 84.58 8.11 -37.26
C GLY A 785 83.10 8.40 -37.02
N GLY A 786 82.22 7.74 -37.78
CA GLY A 786 80.78 7.77 -37.57
C GLY A 786 80.33 7.13 -36.25
N LYS A 787 80.92 6.00 -35.84
CA LYS A 787 80.67 5.37 -34.53
C LYS A 787 81.07 6.28 -33.37
N LEU A 788 82.24 6.94 -33.48
CA LEU A 788 82.70 7.92 -32.51
C LEU A 788 81.75 9.14 -32.44
N ARG A 789 81.28 9.65 -33.57
CA ARG A 789 80.27 10.72 -33.63
C ARG A 789 78.94 10.31 -33.01
N LEU A 790 78.37 9.14 -33.35
CA LEU A 790 77.14 8.63 -32.71
C LEU A 790 77.31 8.46 -31.19
N THR A 791 78.52 8.18 -30.71
CA THR A 791 78.82 8.07 -29.27
C THR A 791 78.86 9.43 -28.58
N ALA A 792 79.32 10.47 -29.26
CA ALA A 792 79.24 11.86 -28.81
C ALA A 792 77.78 12.37 -28.87
N ASP A 793 77.07 12.09 -29.97
CA ASP A 793 75.65 12.41 -30.17
C ASP A 793 74.77 11.83 -29.06
N LEU A 794 74.98 10.55 -28.70
CA LEU A 794 74.26 9.87 -27.61
C LEU A 794 74.55 10.51 -26.24
N ALA A 795 75.81 10.87 -25.96
CA ALA A 795 76.17 11.54 -24.70
C ALA A 795 75.55 12.94 -24.61
N GLN A 796 75.59 13.72 -25.70
CA GLN A 796 75.01 15.06 -25.75
C GLN A 796 73.47 15.02 -25.77
N PHE A 797 72.86 13.96 -26.31
CA PHE A 797 71.42 13.69 -26.22
C PHE A 797 71.00 13.33 -24.78
N GLU A 798 71.77 12.51 -24.07
CA GLU A 798 71.53 12.20 -22.65
C GLU A 798 71.56 13.47 -21.78
N VAL A 799 72.47 14.41 -22.07
CA VAL A 799 72.49 15.75 -21.45
C VAL A 799 71.31 16.62 -21.90
N ALA A 800 70.93 16.57 -23.19
CA ALA A 800 69.85 17.37 -23.76
C ALA A 800 68.46 17.05 -23.16
N LEU A 801 68.26 15.85 -22.60
CA LEU A 801 67.03 15.48 -21.88
C LEU A 801 66.93 16.06 -20.45
N GLY A 802 68.02 16.61 -19.90
CA GLY A 802 68.08 17.17 -18.54
C GLY A 802 66.96 18.17 -18.20
N PRO A 803 66.61 19.14 -19.07
CA PRO A 803 65.51 20.07 -18.84
C PRO A 803 64.12 19.42 -18.71
N LEU A 804 63.93 18.20 -19.22
CA LEU A 804 62.70 17.41 -19.04
C LEU A 804 62.81 16.50 -17.82
N GLN A 805 63.98 15.91 -17.57
CA GLN A 805 64.27 15.12 -16.38
C GLN A 805 63.89 15.85 -15.09
N VAL A 806 64.27 17.14 -14.98
CA VAL A 806 63.93 18.01 -13.85
C VAL A 806 62.41 18.23 -13.72
N ARG A 807 61.66 18.27 -14.83
CA ARG A 807 60.19 18.47 -14.83
C ARG A 807 59.42 17.21 -14.44
N CYS A 808 59.91 16.01 -14.76
CA CYS A 808 59.29 14.76 -14.30
C CYS A 808 59.72 14.33 -12.89
N GLY A 809 60.77 14.91 -12.31
CA GLY A 809 61.23 14.58 -10.95
C GLY A 809 61.87 13.19 -10.79
N MET A 810 62.11 12.49 -11.90
CA MET A 810 62.70 11.14 -11.96
C MET A 810 64.07 11.18 -12.64
N ARG A 811 65.01 10.30 -12.26
CA ARG A 811 66.31 10.21 -12.95
C ARG A 811 66.14 9.42 -14.25
N LEU A 812 66.98 9.68 -15.26
CA LEU A 812 66.94 8.94 -16.53
C LEU A 812 67.11 7.42 -16.32
N ALA A 813 67.91 7.01 -15.33
CA ALA A 813 68.08 5.62 -14.92
C ALA A 813 66.79 4.94 -14.42
N ASP A 814 65.85 5.70 -13.86
CA ASP A 814 64.59 5.20 -13.31
C ASP A 814 63.50 5.06 -14.39
N MET A 815 63.79 5.44 -15.65
CA MET A 815 62.87 5.34 -16.79
C MET A 815 62.71 3.92 -17.35
N GLY A 816 63.46 2.94 -16.84
CA GLY A 816 63.33 1.54 -17.25
C GLY A 816 63.88 1.23 -18.64
N GLN A 817 63.12 0.49 -19.44
CA GLN A 817 63.58 -0.12 -20.70
C GLN A 817 64.19 0.87 -21.72
N PRO A 818 63.59 2.06 -22.01
CA PRO A 818 64.15 2.97 -23.01
C PRO A 818 65.57 3.48 -22.66
N TYR A 819 65.82 3.70 -21.37
CA TYR A 819 67.16 4.07 -20.90
C TYR A 819 68.13 2.88 -20.93
N ARG A 820 67.68 1.67 -20.53
CA ARG A 820 68.49 0.45 -20.66
C ARG A 820 68.92 0.21 -22.10
N ALA A 821 68.01 0.37 -23.07
CA ALA A 821 68.29 0.25 -24.50
C ALA A 821 69.37 1.25 -24.96
N MET A 822 69.24 2.53 -24.57
CA MET A 822 70.24 3.56 -24.89
C MET A 822 71.62 3.25 -24.29
N ARG A 823 71.68 2.76 -23.05
CA ARG A 823 72.95 2.38 -22.40
C ARG A 823 73.55 1.09 -22.97
N ALA A 824 72.73 0.14 -23.43
CA ALA A 824 73.16 -1.09 -24.10
C ALA A 824 73.63 -0.85 -25.55
N PHE A 825 73.03 0.11 -26.27
CA PHE A 825 73.39 0.42 -27.65
C PHE A 825 74.80 1.00 -27.79
N ARG A 826 75.25 1.82 -26.82
CA ARG A 826 76.56 2.49 -26.83
C ARG A 826 77.76 1.52 -26.99
N PRO A 827 77.91 0.42 -26.22
CA PRO A 827 78.98 -0.56 -26.48
C PRO A 827 78.77 -1.37 -27.77
N ILE A 828 77.52 -1.67 -28.15
CA ILE A 828 77.17 -2.43 -29.36
C ILE A 828 77.67 -1.74 -30.65
N LEU A 829 77.82 -0.42 -30.66
CA LEU A 829 78.47 0.31 -31.77
C LEU A 829 79.89 -0.22 -32.10
N PHE A 830 80.65 -0.64 -31.08
CA PHE A 830 82.07 -1.02 -31.19
C PHE A 830 82.34 -2.54 -31.06
N MET A 831 81.40 -3.32 -30.53
CA MET A 831 81.50 -4.80 -30.52
C MET A 831 81.50 -5.38 -31.94
N ASP A 832 82.20 -6.48 -32.19
CA ASP A 832 82.16 -7.20 -33.47
C ASP A 832 80.80 -7.87 -33.74
N ALA A 833 80.51 -8.19 -35.00
CA ALA A 833 79.21 -8.76 -35.39
C ALA A 833 78.89 -10.09 -34.68
N SER A 834 79.91 -10.95 -34.51
CA SER A 834 79.82 -12.21 -33.75
C SER A 834 79.55 -11.99 -32.25
N HIS A 835 80.14 -10.94 -31.68
CA HIS A 835 79.92 -10.58 -30.27
C HIS A 835 78.56 -9.91 -30.03
N ILE A 836 78.00 -9.19 -31.02
CA ILE A 836 76.63 -8.67 -30.96
C ILE A 836 75.61 -9.81 -30.98
N ALA A 837 75.80 -10.81 -31.85
CA ALA A 837 74.91 -11.97 -31.94
C ALA A 837 74.84 -12.81 -30.65
N ASN A 838 75.86 -12.72 -29.78
CA ASN A 838 75.95 -13.42 -28.51
C ASN A 838 75.88 -12.47 -27.28
N ALA A 839 75.48 -11.21 -27.48
CA ALA A 839 75.43 -10.22 -26.41
C ALA A 839 74.19 -10.42 -25.52
N SER A 840 74.38 -10.71 -24.23
CA SER A 840 73.28 -10.88 -23.26
C SER A 840 72.39 -9.64 -23.06
N ALA A 841 72.82 -8.48 -23.54
CA ALA A 841 72.01 -7.25 -23.58
C ALA A 841 70.97 -7.25 -24.71
N VAL A 842 71.12 -8.10 -25.73
CA VAL A 842 70.16 -8.25 -26.84
C VAL A 842 69.08 -9.26 -26.41
N GLY A 843 67.81 -8.87 -26.50
CA GLY A 843 66.65 -9.61 -25.99
C GLY A 843 66.18 -9.17 -24.59
N ASP A 844 67.06 -8.69 -23.72
CA ASP A 844 66.72 -8.11 -22.39
C ASP A 844 66.69 -6.57 -22.42
N ALA A 845 67.85 -5.94 -22.66
CA ALA A 845 67.99 -4.48 -22.59
C ALA A 845 67.73 -3.78 -23.93
N LEU A 846 68.06 -4.42 -25.05
CA LEU A 846 67.87 -3.93 -26.42
C LEU A 846 67.06 -4.96 -27.23
N SER A 847 66.06 -4.50 -27.99
CA SER A 847 65.23 -5.39 -28.81
C SER A 847 66.03 -6.06 -29.93
N VAL A 848 65.70 -7.31 -30.27
CA VAL A 848 66.45 -8.09 -31.28
C VAL A 848 66.28 -7.49 -32.66
N SER A 849 65.09 -6.96 -32.96
CA SER A 849 64.82 -6.10 -34.12
C SER A 849 65.82 -4.95 -34.25
N THR A 850 66.07 -4.20 -33.17
CA THR A 850 67.02 -3.06 -33.17
C THR A 850 68.48 -3.51 -33.34
N ALA A 851 68.85 -4.65 -32.75
CA ALA A 851 70.19 -5.23 -32.95
C ALA A 851 70.39 -5.66 -34.42
N LEU A 852 69.40 -6.30 -35.03
CA LEU A 852 69.39 -6.67 -36.45
C LEU A 852 69.41 -5.44 -37.37
N HIS A 853 68.67 -4.38 -37.04
CA HIS A 853 68.74 -3.08 -37.76
C HIS A 853 70.18 -2.55 -37.80
N HIS A 854 70.87 -2.53 -36.66
CA HIS A 854 72.26 -2.09 -36.60
C HIS A 854 73.21 -3.01 -37.38
N LEU A 855 72.98 -4.33 -37.40
CA LEU A 855 73.81 -5.25 -38.18
C LEU A 855 73.74 -5.00 -39.70
N PHE A 856 72.63 -4.46 -40.23
CA PHE A 856 72.58 -3.99 -41.63
C PHE A 856 73.55 -2.84 -41.92
N SER A 857 74.03 -2.07 -40.94
CA SER A 857 75.06 -1.04 -41.17
C SER A 857 76.43 -1.64 -41.56
N ARG A 858 76.62 -2.95 -41.33
CA ARG A 858 77.86 -3.71 -41.51
C ARG A 858 77.82 -4.69 -42.69
N GLY A 859 76.69 -4.78 -43.38
CA GLY A 859 76.54 -5.56 -44.61
C GLY A 859 76.96 -4.78 -45.87
N PRO A 860 77.23 -5.45 -47.01
CA PRO A 860 77.50 -4.79 -48.28
C PRO A 860 76.26 -4.07 -48.83
N ASP A 861 76.42 -3.10 -49.73
CA ASP A 861 75.33 -2.24 -50.24
C ASP A 861 74.25 -2.96 -51.07
N GLU A 862 74.56 -4.18 -51.48
CA GLU A 862 73.64 -5.14 -52.09
C GLU A 862 72.57 -5.64 -51.08
N MET A 863 72.94 -5.72 -49.80
CA MET A 863 72.07 -6.08 -48.68
C MET A 863 71.35 -4.80 -48.21
N GLN A 864 70.31 -4.42 -48.95
CA GLN A 864 69.47 -3.27 -48.65
C GLN A 864 68.83 -3.36 -47.25
N SER A 865 68.72 -2.21 -46.57
CA SER A 865 68.04 -2.13 -45.27
C SER A 865 66.54 -2.48 -45.39
N PRO A 866 65.87 -2.89 -44.30
CA PRO A 866 64.46 -3.29 -44.34
C PRO A 866 63.54 -2.21 -44.90
N HIS A 867 63.74 -0.94 -44.50
CA HIS A 867 62.96 0.19 -44.98
C HIS A 867 63.21 0.50 -46.45
N VAL A 868 64.46 0.42 -46.94
CA VAL A 868 64.79 0.64 -48.37
C VAL A 868 64.13 -0.41 -49.25
N ARG A 869 64.20 -1.71 -48.88
CA ARG A 869 63.49 -2.75 -49.65
C ARG A 869 61.98 -2.51 -49.63
N ALA A 870 61.41 -2.14 -48.49
CA ALA A 870 59.97 -1.88 -48.34
C ALA A 870 59.52 -0.52 -48.94
N GLN A 871 60.41 0.22 -49.60
CA GLN A 871 60.15 1.54 -50.19
C GLN A 871 59.63 2.58 -49.17
N MET A 872 60.00 2.39 -47.90
CA MET A 872 59.65 3.29 -46.79
C MET A 872 60.80 4.26 -46.49
N THR A 873 60.46 5.52 -46.22
CA THR A 873 61.39 6.47 -45.61
C THR A 873 61.64 6.11 -44.13
N PRO A 874 62.75 6.52 -43.51
CA PRO A 874 63.01 6.26 -42.08
C PRO A 874 61.87 6.71 -41.15
N LEU A 875 61.16 7.80 -41.47
CA LEU A 875 59.96 8.24 -40.75
C LEU A 875 58.78 7.28 -40.93
N LYS A 876 58.43 6.92 -42.17
CA LYS A 876 57.34 5.95 -42.43
C LYS A 876 57.63 4.60 -41.77
N TYR A 877 58.90 4.20 -41.73
CA TYR A 877 59.31 2.97 -41.07
C TYR A 877 59.26 3.07 -39.54
N SER A 878 59.62 4.21 -38.95
CA SER A 878 59.43 4.48 -37.52
C SER A 878 57.94 4.37 -37.12
N GLN A 879 57.06 5.03 -37.87
CA GLN A 879 55.60 4.97 -37.68
C GLN A 879 55.02 3.56 -37.89
N TRP A 880 55.58 2.79 -38.82
CA TRP A 880 55.22 1.37 -39.01
C TRP A 880 55.64 0.52 -37.79
N LEU A 881 56.85 0.73 -37.25
CA LEU A 881 57.34 0.09 -36.02
C LEU A 881 56.60 0.53 -34.73
N ASP A 882 55.71 1.51 -34.80
CA ASP A 882 54.82 1.92 -33.69
C ASP A 882 53.41 1.31 -33.78
N THR A 883 53.06 0.75 -34.94
CA THR A 883 51.74 0.18 -35.24
C THR A 883 51.77 -1.34 -35.40
N HIS A 884 52.96 -1.95 -35.33
CA HIS A 884 53.22 -3.38 -35.52
C HIS A 884 54.07 -3.91 -34.36
N THR A 885 54.04 -5.22 -34.14
CA THR A 885 54.80 -5.88 -33.05
C THR A 885 56.26 -6.11 -33.43
N GLU A 886 57.10 -6.47 -32.45
CA GLU A 886 58.46 -6.91 -32.75
C GLU A 886 58.49 -8.16 -33.65
N ALA A 887 57.54 -9.10 -33.49
CA ALA A 887 57.44 -10.27 -34.36
C ALA A 887 57.21 -9.88 -35.83
N ASP A 888 56.33 -8.90 -36.10
CA ASP A 888 56.11 -8.37 -37.45
C ASP A 888 57.38 -7.72 -38.02
N ALA A 889 58.12 -6.99 -37.19
CA ALA A 889 59.40 -6.39 -37.56
C ALA A 889 60.47 -7.44 -37.89
N LEU A 890 60.56 -8.52 -37.09
CA LEU A 890 61.44 -9.67 -37.35
C LEU A 890 61.06 -10.41 -38.63
N VAL A 891 59.76 -10.58 -38.92
CA VAL A 891 59.29 -11.16 -40.20
C VAL A 891 59.70 -10.29 -41.39
N LEU A 892 59.57 -8.95 -41.28
CA LEU A 892 60.04 -8.05 -42.34
C LEU A 892 61.57 -8.17 -42.55
N ILE A 893 62.34 -8.23 -41.47
CA ILE A 893 63.82 -8.37 -41.51
C ILE A 893 64.23 -9.73 -42.11
N GLY A 894 63.61 -10.83 -41.68
CA GLY A 894 63.84 -12.17 -42.22
C GLY A 894 63.54 -12.23 -43.70
N ALA A 895 62.41 -11.66 -44.13
CA ALA A 895 62.09 -11.51 -45.54
C ALA A 895 63.17 -10.70 -46.27
N THR A 896 63.65 -9.58 -45.72
CA THR A 896 64.66 -8.74 -46.41
C THR A 896 65.99 -9.45 -46.61
N LEU A 897 66.42 -10.24 -45.61
CA LEU A 897 67.58 -11.12 -45.72
C LEU A 897 67.39 -12.20 -46.79
N GLU A 898 66.20 -12.80 -46.88
CA GLU A 898 65.93 -13.84 -47.88
C GLU A 898 66.15 -13.35 -49.33
N ALA A 899 65.66 -12.15 -49.69
CA ALA A 899 65.89 -11.64 -51.05
C ALA A 899 67.34 -11.20 -51.30
N TYR A 900 68.12 -10.86 -50.27
CA TYR A 900 69.57 -10.73 -50.43
C TYR A 900 70.17 -12.09 -50.81
N ALA A 901 69.81 -13.17 -50.11
CA ALA A 901 70.28 -14.52 -50.47
C ALA A 901 69.79 -14.98 -51.85
N GLN A 902 68.56 -14.65 -52.27
CA GLN A 902 68.07 -14.90 -53.62
C GLN A 902 68.91 -14.13 -54.67
N ARG A 903 69.26 -12.86 -54.43
CA ARG A 903 70.14 -12.07 -55.32
C ARG A 903 71.57 -12.62 -55.40
N VAL A 904 72.15 -13.06 -54.28
CA VAL A 904 73.47 -13.70 -54.24
C VAL A 904 73.46 -15.01 -55.03
N ARG A 905 72.47 -15.89 -54.78
CA ARG A 905 72.27 -17.15 -55.52
C ARG A 905 72.08 -16.91 -57.02
N ALA A 906 71.29 -15.91 -57.40
CA ALA A 906 71.02 -15.56 -58.81
C ALA A 906 72.26 -15.06 -59.59
N ARG A 907 73.31 -14.60 -58.89
CA ARG A 907 74.60 -14.21 -59.51
C ARG A 907 75.63 -15.34 -59.54
N GLY A 908 75.36 -16.48 -58.89
CA GLY A 908 76.29 -17.61 -58.82
C GLY A 908 77.39 -17.49 -57.76
N ASP A 909 77.29 -16.49 -56.88
CA ASP A 909 78.23 -16.26 -55.78
C ASP A 909 78.21 -17.44 -54.79
N LYS A 910 79.39 -17.95 -54.41
CA LYS A 910 79.55 -19.12 -53.53
C LYS A 910 79.64 -18.79 -52.03
N GLN A 911 79.64 -17.52 -51.67
CA GLN A 911 79.80 -17.03 -50.29
C GLN A 911 78.84 -15.88 -50.03
N PHE A 912 78.21 -15.87 -48.86
CA PHE A 912 77.43 -14.73 -48.36
C PHE A 912 78.32 -13.80 -47.55
N ALA A 913 77.90 -12.53 -47.39
CA ALA A 913 78.58 -11.61 -46.47
C ALA A 913 78.70 -12.20 -45.04
N PRO A 914 79.81 -11.98 -44.31
CA PRO A 914 80.05 -12.64 -43.02
C PRO A 914 79.04 -12.28 -41.91
N VAL A 915 78.31 -11.18 -42.08
CA VAL A 915 77.23 -10.76 -41.17
C VAL A 915 75.92 -11.53 -41.44
N TYR A 916 75.72 -12.07 -42.65
CA TYR A 916 74.46 -12.70 -43.06
C TYR A 916 74.08 -13.94 -42.23
N PRO A 917 74.97 -14.93 -41.97
CA PRO A 917 74.63 -16.07 -41.11
C PRO A 917 74.25 -15.64 -39.69
N LEU A 918 75.04 -14.74 -39.09
CA LEU A 918 74.81 -14.23 -37.73
C LEU A 918 73.44 -13.55 -37.56
N MET A 919 72.92 -12.94 -38.63
CA MET A 919 71.57 -12.34 -38.63
C MET A 919 70.46 -13.39 -38.79
N LEU A 920 70.71 -14.53 -39.44
CA LEU A 920 69.79 -15.66 -39.44
C LEU A 920 69.77 -16.39 -38.10
N ASP A 921 70.94 -16.59 -37.48
CA ASP A 921 71.05 -17.25 -36.17
C ASP A 921 70.29 -16.43 -35.10
N LEU A 922 70.45 -15.10 -35.09
CA LEU A 922 69.67 -14.19 -34.24
C LEU A 922 68.15 -14.24 -34.46
N LEU A 923 67.70 -14.46 -35.70
CA LEU A 923 66.27 -14.63 -36.00
C LEU A 923 65.76 -15.99 -35.53
N ALA A 924 66.51 -17.06 -35.80
CA ALA A 924 66.15 -18.43 -35.42
C ALA A 924 66.13 -18.65 -33.89
N HIS A 925 66.79 -17.78 -33.12
CA HIS A 925 66.70 -17.74 -31.66
C HIS A 925 65.47 -16.97 -31.12
N GLN A 926 64.58 -16.45 -31.97
CA GLN A 926 63.37 -15.71 -31.58
C GLN A 926 62.06 -16.25 -32.20
N THR A 927 62.14 -17.25 -33.08
CA THR A 927 60.99 -17.93 -33.73
C THR A 927 60.76 -19.32 -33.16
#